data_AF-A0A7X9A3Y9-F1
#
_entry.id   AF-A0A7X9A3Y9-F1
#
_cell.length_a   1.000
_cell.length_b   1.000
_cell.length_c   1.000
_cell.angle_alpha   90.00
_cell.angle_beta   90.00
_cell.angle_gamma   90.00
#
_symmetry.space_group_name_H-M   'P 1'
#
loop_
_entity.id
_entity.type
_entity.pdbx_description
1 polymer ?
#
loop_
_entity_poly.entity_id
_entity_poly.type
_entity_poly.pdbx_seq_one_letter_code
_entity_poly.pdbx_strand_id
1 'polypeptide(L)'
;MRYGYWILLFIFIFLVGGAVGVVESFALDTVQGDTYMPGEGPNSIYINGGIYNNLTIEKPNLQLVTRGRTKIYNLEIKEEAQNAIIELGNETVVNNLIIEAEAAIKGRGLIEKAEVRANGVTFETAPKDQSILSTLTTPPVILSRVDPKPPKSSASKTSEPEIPEPETPEPEVSEPETPNPEISEPETPEPEIPVPPEITETGTIKGLVTDANDYSGLPNVFVAVYQVDGRTQIHNSLEVTNENGEYSIDGIEAGRGYIVKFTKEGYQEGEEGDIEVKNNKITIVNKELHPLSSDKEITDFRFAELVPEVVGEIDKDTQTINLVVPYNTDITKLVPSIDYIGVSLDPASGESQDFTNPIIYTVTAEDNSEIQYVAIVTLASPPKIGDKVYQSIDVVTFGVVLAPQATFLNGRNSTAYVTRDFWIADTEVTYQLWHKVYTWALENGYSFYNQGAQGNDGGVGVEPTDRKKEPVTSVNWYDVIAWCNALTEYYNHLSSSSLEPVYIDQNNKIIRNVFQVDLINIQEKTQAKGFRLPTSNEWELAARYQGENQWTPSTYASGATAFYRDENATSAVAWYDTSKTHQVAQKLSNTLGLYDMSGNVWEWTFTTFSDQSKKVIRGGAYNNTNKNSSGENLQTGQISELAPGISSHNLGFRFVRTAE
;
A
#
# COMPACT_ATOMS: atom_id res chain seq x y z
N MET A 1 -2.72 -46.92 14.30
CA MET A 1 -4.02 -46.37 14.75
C MET A 1 -4.00 -44.91 14.29
N ARG A 2 -4.59 -44.53 13.15
CA ARG A 2 -6.04 -44.29 12.93
C ARG A 2 -6.69 -43.62 14.15
N TYR A 3 -6.91 -42.31 14.08
CA TYR A 3 -8.21 -41.73 13.70
C TYR A 3 -8.02 -40.28 13.23
N GLY A 4 -8.62 -39.93 12.10
CA GLY A 4 -8.99 -38.56 11.76
C GLY A 4 -10.50 -38.53 11.49
N TYR A 5 -11.13 -37.37 11.51
CA TYR A 5 -12.50 -37.20 11.00
C TYR A 5 -12.77 -35.78 10.48
N TRP A 6 -13.48 -35.72 9.36
CA TRP A 6 -14.04 -34.54 8.70
C TRP A 6 -15.50 -34.30 9.14
N ILE A 7 -15.89 -33.04 9.40
CA ILE A 7 -17.26 -32.48 9.55
C ILE A 7 -17.12 -30.96 9.21
N LEU A 8 -17.71 -30.29 8.20
CA LEU A 8 -18.80 -30.53 7.21
C LEU A 8 -20.24 -30.23 7.72
N LEU A 9 -21.07 -29.58 6.88
CA LEU A 9 -22.47 -29.08 7.09
C LEU A 9 -22.60 -27.81 7.98
N PHE A 10 -23.58 -26.91 7.82
CA PHE A 10 -24.74 -26.87 6.89
C PHE A 10 -25.13 -25.41 6.51
N ILE A 11 -25.66 -25.23 5.30
CA ILE A 11 -26.41 -24.04 4.87
C ILE A 11 -27.78 -23.99 5.56
N PHE A 12 -28.26 -22.80 5.94
CA PHE A 12 -29.68 -22.54 6.15
C PHE A 12 -30.18 -21.40 5.26
N ILE A 13 -31.01 -21.77 4.27
CA ILE A 13 -31.77 -20.84 3.44
C ILE A 13 -33.08 -20.51 4.16
N PHE A 14 -33.41 -19.22 4.28
CA PHE A 14 -34.80 -18.78 4.39
C PHE A 14 -35.19 -18.06 3.10
N LEU A 15 -36.18 -18.63 2.40
CA LEU A 15 -36.63 -18.15 1.09
C LEU A 15 -38.08 -17.67 1.22
N VAL A 16 -38.29 -16.35 1.28
CA VAL A 16 -39.60 -15.73 1.07
C VAL A 16 -39.48 -14.46 0.26
N GLY A 17 -39.64 -14.60 -1.06
CA GLY A 17 -40.32 -13.62 -1.94
C GLY A 17 -39.69 -12.23 -2.17
N GLY A 18 -39.05 -12.06 -3.33
CA GLY A 18 -38.76 -10.73 -3.89
C GLY A 18 -37.57 -10.76 -4.84
N ALA A 19 -37.81 -10.78 -6.16
CA ALA A 19 -36.74 -10.82 -7.15
C ALA A 19 -36.02 -9.46 -7.27
N VAL A 20 -34.70 -9.51 -7.51
CA VAL A 20 -33.93 -8.81 -8.58
C VAL A 20 -32.44 -9.17 -8.43
N GLY A 21 -31.75 -9.38 -9.55
CA GLY A 21 -30.28 -9.29 -9.61
C GLY A 21 -29.52 -10.61 -9.49
N VAL A 22 -28.81 -10.98 -10.57
CA VAL A 22 -27.79 -12.04 -10.56
C VAL A 22 -26.60 -11.57 -9.74
N VAL A 23 -26.14 -12.40 -8.80
CA VAL A 23 -24.86 -12.20 -8.10
C VAL A 23 -23.87 -13.22 -8.64
N GLU A 24 -23.01 -12.79 -9.55
CA GLU A 24 -21.80 -13.51 -9.94
C GLU A 24 -20.59 -12.71 -9.47
N SER A 25 -20.11 -13.02 -8.27
CA SER A 25 -18.75 -12.74 -7.85
C SER A 25 -17.87 -13.91 -8.25
N PHE A 26 -16.69 -13.67 -8.83
CA PHE A 26 -15.38 -14.22 -8.41
C PHE A 26 -14.27 -13.69 -9.36
N ALA A 27 -13.02 -14.06 -9.08
CA ALA A 27 -11.77 -13.56 -9.67
C ALA A 27 -11.45 -12.08 -9.39
N LEU A 28 -10.45 -11.90 -8.52
CA LEU A 28 -9.78 -10.65 -8.17
C LEU A 28 -8.42 -11.08 -7.59
N ASP A 29 -7.41 -11.27 -8.45
CA ASP A 29 -6.07 -11.63 -8.02
C ASP A 29 -5.19 -10.37 -7.86
N THR A 30 -4.50 -10.32 -6.72
CA THR A 30 -3.39 -9.42 -6.35
C THR A 30 -3.31 -8.01 -6.97
N VAL A 31 -3.80 -7.02 -6.23
CA VAL A 31 -3.22 -5.67 -6.20
C VAL A 31 -2.75 -5.37 -4.78
N GLN A 32 -1.44 -5.20 -4.57
CA GLN A 32 -0.90 -4.55 -3.36
C GLN A 32 -0.95 -3.02 -3.56
N GLY A 33 -1.76 -2.34 -2.77
CA GLY A 33 -1.94 -0.88 -2.81
C GLY A 33 -3.40 -0.47 -2.83
N ASP A 34 -3.78 0.41 -1.90
CA ASP A 34 -5.18 0.63 -1.51
C ASP A 34 -6.11 1.36 -2.51
N THR A 35 -7.40 1.21 -2.20
CA THR A 35 -8.55 2.06 -2.56
C THR A 35 -9.34 1.66 -3.82
N TYR A 36 -10.34 0.81 -3.61
CA TYR A 36 -11.51 0.70 -4.48
C TYR A 36 -12.60 1.69 -4.03
N MET A 37 -12.99 2.64 -4.89
CA MET A 37 -14.24 3.39 -4.74
C MET A 37 -15.19 3.06 -5.91
N PRO A 38 -16.42 2.58 -5.65
CA PRO A 38 -17.39 2.33 -6.71
C PRO A 38 -17.93 3.65 -7.27
N GLY A 39 -17.58 3.99 -8.51
CA GLY A 39 -17.99 5.24 -9.15
C GLY A 39 -19.06 5.05 -10.23
N GLU A 40 -20.30 5.44 -9.93
CA GLU A 40 -21.45 5.76 -10.81
C GLU A 40 -21.83 4.84 -12.01
N GLY A 41 -21.09 3.76 -12.28
CA GLY A 41 -21.36 2.78 -13.34
C GLY A 41 -20.86 1.39 -12.96
N PRO A 42 -21.42 0.32 -13.54
CA PRO A 42 -21.19 -1.06 -13.07
C PRO A 42 -19.77 -1.61 -13.29
N ASN A 43 -18.96 -1.02 -14.17
CA ASN A 43 -17.63 -1.52 -14.58
C ASN A 43 -16.53 -0.43 -14.54
N SER A 44 -16.58 0.51 -13.60
CA SER A 44 -15.66 1.66 -13.57
C SER A 44 -14.80 1.74 -12.29
N ILE A 45 -13.48 1.94 -12.44
CA ILE A 45 -12.50 2.17 -11.37
C ILE A 45 -12.04 3.64 -11.40
N TYR A 46 -11.95 4.28 -10.25
CA TYR A 46 -11.50 5.68 -10.12
C TYR A 46 -10.29 5.81 -9.19
N ILE A 47 -9.21 6.42 -9.68
CA ILE A 47 -8.00 6.74 -8.92
C ILE A 47 -7.94 8.27 -8.73
N ASN A 48 -7.84 8.73 -7.48
CA ASN A 48 -7.79 10.16 -7.12
C ASN A 48 -6.44 10.55 -6.48
N GLY A 49 -5.37 10.46 -7.27
CA GLY A 49 -3.98 10.66 -6.83
C GLY A 49 -3.32 9.38 -6.31
N GLY A 50 -2.00 9.41 -6.11
CA GLY A 50 -1.21 8.29 -5.57
C GLY A 50 0.00 7.91 -6.42
N ILE A 51 0.78 6.94 -5.94
CA ILE A 51 1.89 6.32 -6.68
C ILE A 51 1.64 4.80 -6.69
N TYR A 52 1.64 4.20 -7.88
CA TYR A 52 1.33 2.80 -8.12
C TYR A 52 2.50 2.14 -8.84
N ASN A 53 2.98 1.00 -8.33
CA ASN A 53 4.11 0.30 -8.93
C ASN A 53 3.66 -0.52 -10.15
N ASN A 54 2.69 -1.42 -9.97
CA ASN A 54 2.05 -2.18 -11.04
C ASN A 54 0.53 -1.99 -10.94
N LEU A 55 -0.14 -1.84 -12.08
CA LEU A 55 -1.60 -1.84 -12.18
C LEU A 55 -2.00 -2.68 -13.40
N THR A 56 -2.69 -3.78 -13.17
CA THR A 56 -3.08 -4.74 -14.22
C THR A 56 -4.59 -4.69 -14.44
N ILE A 57 -5.00 -4.66 -15.70
CA ILE A 57 -6.41 -4.66 -16.12
C ILE A 57 -6.70 -5.96 -16.87
N GLU A 58 -7.60 -6.77 -16.29
CA GLU A 58 -7.92 -8.14 -16.74
C GLU A 58 -9.42 -8.31 -17.08
N LYS A 59 -10.24 -7.27 -16.89
CA LYS A 59 -11.70 -7.37 -17.12
C LYS A 59 -12.13 -6.63 -18.38
N PRO A 60 -12.88 -7.29 -19.29
CA PRO A 60 -13.35 -6.66 -20.52
C PRO A 60 -14.39 -5.58 -20.23
N ASN A 61 -14.42 -4.54 -21.07
CA ASN A 61 -15.28 -3.36 -20.93
C ASN A 61 -15.05 -2.55 -19.62
N LEU A 62 -13.91 -2.72 -18.95
CA LEU A 62 -13.57 -1.97 -17.75
C LEU A 62 -13.15 -0.53 -18.11
N GLN A 63 -13.65 0.45 -17.35
CA GLN A 63 -13.25 1.85 -17.46
C GLN A 63 -12.37 2.25 -16.26
N LEU A 64 -11.10 2.58 -16.50
CA LEU A 64 -10.24 3.22 -15.50
C LEU A 64 -10.26 4.73 -15.70
N VAL A 65 -10.44 5.51 -14.64
CA VAL A 65 -10.40 6.98 -14.67
C VAL A 65 -9.44 7.50 -13.61
N THR A 66 -8.41 8.24 -14.01
CA THR A 66 -7.46 8.86 -13.06
C THR A 66 -7.70 10.38 -12.95
N ARG A 67 -7.54 10.91 -11.73
CA ARG A 67 -7.68 12.34 -11.40
C ARG A 67 -6.65 12.73 -10.35
N GLY A 68 -6.28 14.01 -10.32
CA GLY A 68 -5.22 14.50 -9.41
C GLY A 68 -3.82 14.01 -9.81
N ARG A 69 -2.88 14.10 -8.86
CA ARG A 69 -1.48 13.71 -9.06
C ARG A 69 -1.31 12.21 -8.89
N THR A 70 -1.35 11.49 -10.01
CA THR A 70 -1.23 10.04 -10.05
C THR A 70 0.04 9.67 -10.81
N LYS A 71 0.87 8.78 -10.25
CA LYS A 71 2.00 8.17 -10.97
C LYS A 71 1.80 6.66 -11.01
N ILE A 72 1.92 6.06 -12.19
CA ILE A 72 1.85 4.61 -12.39
C ILE A 72 3.16 4.18 -13.04
N TYR A 73 3.95 3.31 -12.41
CA TYR A 73 5.21 2.85 -12.98
C TYR A 73 4.97 1.87 -14.14
N ASN A 74 4.21 0.81 -13.91
CA ASN A 74 3.72 -0.10 -14.95
C ASN A 74 2.18 -0.14 -14.95
N LEU A 75 1.58 0.12 -16.11
CA LEU A 75 0.17 -0.16 -16.39
C LEU A 75 0.10 -1.26 -17.45
N GLU A 76 -0.57 -2.36 -17.17
CA GLU A 76 -0.72 -3.49 -18.08
C GLU A 76 -2.20 -3.75 -18.37
N ILE A 77 -2.54 -3.93 -19.64
CA ILE A 77 -3.88 -4.32 -20.09
C ILE A 77 -3.73 -5.70 -20.74
N LYS A 78 -4.19 -6.74 -20.05
CA LYS A 78 -4.06 -8.15 -20.48
C LYS A 78 -5.00 -8.49 -21.64
N GLU A 79 -4.73 -9.60 -22.33
CA GLU A 79 -5.45 -10.05 -23.53
C GLU A 79 -6.97 -10.23 -23.31
N GLU A 80 -7.38 -10.61 -22.10
CA GLU A 80 -8.77 -10.75 -21.69
C GLU A 80 -9.52 -9.42 -21.48
N ALA A 81 -8.82 -8.29 -21.32
CA ALA A 81 -9.39 -6.97 -21.03
C ALA A 81 -9.90 -6.22 -22.28
N GLN A 82 -10.56 -6.93 -23.19
CA GLN A 82 -11.07 -6.39 -24.44
C GLN A 82 -12.07 -5.23 -24.22
N ASN A 83 -11.95 -4.18 -25.04
CA ASN A 83 -12.73 -2.93 -24.96
C ASN A 83 -12.50 -2.10 -23.68
N ALA A 84 -11.33 -2.20 -23.05
CA ALA A 84 -10.99 -1.36 -21.90
C ALA A 84 -10.90 0.14 -22.29
N ILE A 85 -11.32 1.02 -21.38
CA ILE A 85 -11.24 2.48 -21.54
C ILE A 85 -10.39 3.06 -20.42
N ILE A 86 -9.27 3.69 -20.75
CA ILE A 86 -8.34 4.28 -19.77
C ILE A 86 -8.34 5.80 -19.92
N GLU A 87 -9.01 6.53 -19.03
CA GLU A 87 -9.09 7.99 -19.02
C GLU A 87 -8.05 8.60 -18.07
N LEU A 88 -6.94 9.06 -18.64
CA LEU A 88 -5.81 9.61 -17.87
C LEU A 88 -5.98 11.11 -17.59
N GLY A 89 -6.06 11.47 -16.31
CA GLY A 89 -6.08 12.85 -15.82
C GLY A 89 -4.85 13.68 -16.22
N ASN A 90 -4.99 15.00 -16.24
CA ASN A 90 -3.95 15.94 -16.67
C ASN A 90 -2.68 15.96 -15.80
N GLU A 91 -2.78 15.53 -14.54
CA GLU A 91 -1.64 15.38 -13.61
C GLU A 91 -1.27 13.89 -13.41
N THR A 92 -1.72 13.01 -14.31
CA THR A 92 -1.32 11.59 -14.33
C THR A 92 -0.08 11.36 -15.18
N VAL A 93 0.84 10.54 -14.67
CA VAL A 93 2.03 10.06 -15.38
C VAL A 93 2.04 8.54 -15.37
N VAL A 94 2.19 7.91 -16.54
CA VAL A 94 2.40 6.47 -16.70
C VAL A 94 3.80 6.27 -17.27
N ASN A 95 4.69 5.59 -16.54
CA ASN A 95 6.07 5.40 -16.99
C ASN A 95 6.17 4.33 -18.11
N ASN A 96 5.47 3.21 -17.94
CA ASN A 96 5.44 2.10 -18.89
C ASN A 96 4.01 1.57 -19.03
N LEU A 97 3.53 1.45 -20.26
CA LEU A 97 2.17 1.00 -20.59
C LEU A 97 2.23 -0.17 -21.57
N ILE A 98 1.86 -1.37 -21.13
CA ILE A 98 1.79 -2.59 -21.96
C ILE A 98 0.32 -2.84 -22.31
N ILE A 99 0.03 -3.07 -23.59
CA ILE A 99 -1.36 -3.22 -24.09
C ILE A 99 -1.49 -4.48 -24.96
N GLU A 100 -2.18 -5.49 -24.44
CA GLU A 100 -2.36 -6.82 -25.04
C GLU A 100 -3.81 -7.09 -25.48
N ALA A 101 -4.73 -6.12 -25.31
CA ALA A 101 -6.12 -6.17 -25.79
C ALA A 101 -6.57 -4.89 -26.50
N GLU A 102 -7.73 -4.91 -27.19
CA GLU A 102 -8.35 -3.72 -27.77
C GLU A 102 -8.71 -2.71 -26.65
N ALA A 103 -8.10 -1.52 -26.68
CA ALA A 103 -8.26 -0.52 -25.62
C ALA A 103 -8.23 0.93 -26.14
N ALA A 104 -9.01 1.81 -25.49
CA ALA A 104 -9.05 3.23 -25.78
C ALA A 104 -8.40 4.05 -24.66
N ILE A 105 -7.19 4.56 -24.93
CA ILE A 105 -6.41 5.39 -24.00
C ILE A 105 -6.74 6.88 -24.26
N LYS A 106 -7.34 7.54 -23.29
CA LYS A 106 -7.95 8.87 -23.39
C LYS A 106 -7.35 9.86 -22.39
N GLY A 107 -7.69 11.13 -22.54
CA GLY A 107 -7.34 12.18 -21.59
C GLY A 107 -6.02 12.89 -21.87
N ARG A 108 -5.47 13.52 -20.82
CA ARG A 108 -4.33 14.45 -20.89
C ARG A 108 -3.08 13.96 -20.14
N GLY A 109 -3.12 12.77 -19.55
CA GLY A 109 -1.99 12.22 -18.83
C GLY A 109 -0.78 12.00 -19.71
N LEU A 110 0.39 12.05 -19.10
CA LEU A 110 1.67 11.81 -19.76
C LEU A 110 1.98 10.31 -19.75
N ILE A 111 2.28 9.74 -20.91
CA ILE A 111 2.75 8.36 -21.04
C ILE A 111 4.21 8.45 -21.52
N GLU A 112 5.16 7.98 -20.70
CA GLU A 112 6.59 8.03 -21.05
C GLU A 112 6.93 6.96 -22.10
N LYS A 113 6.53 5.70 -21.88
CA LYS A 113 6.67 4.61 -22.83
C LYS A 113 5.38 3.81 -22.97
N ALA A 114 5.02 3.41 -24.18
CA ALA A 114 3.97 2.43 -24.46
C ALA A 114 4.45 1.31 -25.38
N GLU A 115 4.08 0.07 -25.07
CA GLU A 115 4.28 -1.12 -25.90
C GLU A 115 2.93 -1.69 -26.32
N VAL A 116 2.64 -1.62 -27.62
CA VAL A 116 1.35 -2.05 -28.18
C VAL A 116 1.51 -3.44 -28.82
N ARG A 117 0.85 -4.43 -28.23
CA ARG A 117 0.84 -5.84 -28.65
C ARG A 117 -0.48 -6.29 -29.27
N ALA A 118 -1.52 -5.46 -29.25
CA ALA A 118 -2.84 -5.75 -29.81
C ALA A 118 -3.29 -4.76 -30.90
N ASN A 119 -4.22 -5.23 -31.76
CA ASN A 119 -4.94 -4.39 -32.71
C ASN A 119 -6.06 -3.59 -31.98
N GLY A 120 -6.60 -2.56 -32.64
CA GLY A 120 -7.72 -1.77 -32.10
C GLY A 120 -7.35 -0.72 -31.04
N VAL A 121 -6.09 -0.68 -30.61
CA VAL A 121 -5.60 0.30 -29.62
C VAL A 121 -5.66 1.74 -30.17
N THR A 122 -6.15 2.68 -29.36
CA THR A 122 -6.24 4.11 -29.72
C THR A 122 -5.75 5.02 -28.61
N PHE A 123 -5.21 6.19 -28.99
CA PHE A 123 -4.66 7.20 -28.07
C PHE A 123 -5.24 8.59 -28.35
N GLU A 124 -5.77 9.29 -27.33
CA GLU A 124 -6.10 10.73 -27.41
C GLU A 124 -4.86 11.61 -27.21
N THR A 125 -3.91 11.17 -26.38
CA THR A 125 -2.60 11.82 -26.22
C THR A 125 -1.53 10.79 -26.55
N ALA A 126 -0.61 11.13 -27.46
CA ALA A 126 0.48 10.26 -27.87
C ALA A 126 1.44 9.96 -26.68
N PRO A 127 1.90 8.70 -26.54
CA PRO A 127 3.09 8.40 -25.73
C PRO A 127 4.32 9.17 -26.23
N LYS A 128 5.28 9.43 -25.34
CA LYS A 128 6.58 10.01 -25.69
C LYS A 128 7.44 9.03 -26.50
N ASP A 129 7.48 7.78 -26.06
CA ASP A 129 8.08 6.65 -26.78
C ASP A 129 7.02 5.55 -26.99
N GLN A 130 7.05 4.91 -28.15
CA GLN A 130 6.06 3.91 -28.53
C GLN A 130 6.67 2.80 -29.39
N SER A 131 6.59 1.57 -28.89
CA SER A 131 6.84 0.34 -29.66
C SER A 131 5.52 -0.32 -30.07
N ILE A 132 5.53 -0.97 -31.23
CA ILE A 132 4.39 -1.71 -31.80
C ILE A 132 4.92 -3.07 -32.23
N LEU A 133 4.25 -4.15 -31.84
CA LEU A 133 4.66 -5.50 -32.22
C LEU A 133 4.55 -5.69 -33.75
N SER A 134 5.58 -6.24 -34.38
CA SER A 134 5.78 -6.22 -35.84
C SER A 134 4.77 -7.04 -36.65
N THR A 135 3.94 -7.84 -35.99
CA THR A 135 2.87 -8.66 -36.58
C THR A 135 1.52 -7.96 -36.68
N LEU A 136 1.38 -6.74 -36.13
CA LEU A 136 0.12 -6.00 -36.12
C LEU A 136 -0.18 -5.33 -37.48
N THR A 137 -1.42 -5.47 -37.95
CA THR A 137 -1.84 -5.09 -39.31
C THR A 137 -2.33 -3.65 -39.42
N THR A 138 -2.53 -2.95 -38.30
CA THR A 138 -2.96 -1.54 -38.24
C THR A 138 -2.25 -0.81 -37.10
N PRO A 139 -1.49 0.28 -37.38
CA PRO A 139 -0.95 1.13 -36.33
C PRO A 139 -2.07 1.79 -35.49
N PRO A 140 -1.84 2.05 -34.19
CA PRO A 140 -2.83 2.65 -33.32
C PRO A 140 -3.14 4.09 -33.72
N VAL A 141 -4.42 4.47 -33.63
CA VAL A 141 -4.88 5.80 -34.06
C VAL A 141 -4.64 6.83 -32.95
N ILE A 142 -3.81 7.84 -33.27
CA ILE A 142 -3.53 8.98 -32.37
C ILE A 142 -4.43 10.17 -32.76
N LEU A 143 -5.39 10.51 -31.90
CA LEU A 143 -6.34 11.60 -32.13
C LEU A 143 -5.80 12.94 -31.61
N SER A 144 -5.19 13.73 -32.48
CA SER A 144 -4.70 15.08 -32.13
C SER A 144 -5.81 15.98 -31.57
N ARG A 145 -5.56 16.62 -30.42
CA ARG A 145 -6.51 17.54 -29.76
C ARG A 145 -6.94 18.68 -30.69
N VAL A 146 -8.23 18.72 -31.01
CA VAL A 146 -8.92 19.89 -31.57
C VAL A 146 -9.82 20.46 -30.47
N ASP A 147 -9.48 21.63 -29.92
CA ASP A 147 -10.37 22.34 -29.01
C ASP A 147 -11.64 22.83 -29.76
N PRO A 148 -12.84 22.74 -29.16
CA PRO A 148 -14.08 22.68 -29.93
C PRO A 148 -14.63 24.05 -30.35
N LYS A 149 -15.25 24.07 -31.54
CA LYS A 149 -16.23 25.08 -31.95
C LYS A 149 -17.53 24.39 -32.41
N PRO A 150 -18.71 24.72 -31.84
CA PRO A 150 -19.99 24.06 -32.15
C PRO A 150 -20.75 24.74 -33.31
N PRO A 151 -21.91 24.23 -33.79
CA PRO A 151 -22.43 22.84 -33.83
C PRO A 151 -23.04 22.45 -35.21
N LYS A 152 -23.52 21.18 -35.38
CA LYS A 152 -24.86 20.75 -35.92
C LYS A 152 -24.90 19.45 -36.77
N SER A 153 -25.79 18.53 -36.37
CA SER A 153 -26.77 17.76 -37.19
C SER A 153 -26.35 17.06 -38.52
N SER A 154 -26.48 15.73 -38.59
CA SER A 154 -27.64 15.03 -39.23
C SER A 154 -27.51 13.49 -39.11
N ALA A 155 -28.47 12.72 -39.65
CA ALA A 155 -28.69 11.29 -39.34
C ALA A 155 -28.62 10.36 -40.58
N SER A 156 -28.94 9.06 -40.37
CA SER A 156 -29.24 7.98 -41.35
C SER A 156 -28.04 7.08 -41.76
N LYS A 157 -28.10 5.74 -41.97
CA LYS A 157 -28.94 4.55 -41.62
C LYS A 157 -28.47 3.38 -42.54
N THR A 158 -28.72 2.11 -42.17
CA THR A 158 -28.79 0.89 -43.05
C THR A 158 -27.50 0.41 -43.79
N SER A 159 -27.25 -0.89 -44.10
CA SER A 159 -27.98 -2.18 -43.91
C SER A 159 -27.09 -3.44 -44.12
N GLU A 160 -27.56 -4.60 -43.65
CA GLU A 160 -27.22 -6.02 -43.98
C GLU A 160 -27.49 -6.43 -45.47
N PRO A 161 -27.21 -7.66 -46.02
CA PRO A 161 -27.49 -9.02 -45.44
C PRO A 161 -26.68 -10.31 -45.86
N GLU A 162 -27.01 -11.45 -45.19
CA GLU A 162 -27.19 -12.89 -45.65
C GLU A 162 -26.04 -13.88 -46.10
N ILE A 163 -25.69 -14.86 -45.20
CA ILE A 163 -25.91 -16.37 -45.14
C ILE A 163 -26.05 -17.16 -46.51
N PRO A 164 -25.62 -18.47 -46.76
CA PRO A 164 -25.56 -19.71 -45.91
C PRO A 164 -24.41 -20.78 -46.04
N GLU A 165 -24.18 -21.53 -44.93
CA GLU A 165 -24.30 -23.02 -44.66
C GLU A 165 -24.37 -24.10 -45.79
N PRO A 166 -24.34 -25.46 -45.51
CA PRO A 166 -23.95 -26.25 -44.29
C PRO A 166 -23.16 -27.58 -44.56
N GLU A 167 -22.86 -28.38 -43.51
CA GLU A 167 -23.28 -29.82 -43.31
C GLU A 167 -22.32 -30.74 -42.49
N THR A 168 -22.91 -31.40 -41.48
CA THR A 168 -22.48 -32.57 -40.65
C THR A 168 -23.13 -33.87 -41.22
N PRO A 169 -22.94 -35.15 -40.75
CA PRO A 169 -22.69 -35.61 -39.35
C PRO A 169 -21.88 -36.92 -39.06
N GLU A 170 -21.47 -37.04 -37.78
CA GLU A 170 -21.66 -38.12 -36.76
C GLU A 170 -22.44 -39.45 -37.07
N PRO A 171 -22.49 -40.48 -36.15
CA PRO A 171 -21.61 -40.88 -35.01
C PRO A 171 -21.46 -42.43 -34.79
N GLU A 172 -21.16 -42.85 -33.55
CA GLU A 172 -21.31 -44.17 -32.86
C GLU A 172 -20.17 -45.21 -32.95
N VAL A 173 -19.81 -46.01 -31.93
CA VAL A 173 -19.85 -46.07 -30.43
C VAL A 173 -19.53 -47.54 -30.06
N SER A 174 -18.64 -47.81 -29.08
CA SER A 174 -18.78 -48.83 -28.01
C SER A 174 -17.45 -49.33 -27.41
N GLU A 175 -17.29 -49.20 -26.09
CA GLU A 175 -16.39 -50.02 -25.25
C GLU A 175 -17.11 -51.36 -24.86
N PRO A 176 -16.70 -52.16 -23.85
CA PRO A 176 -15.39 -52.36 -23.19
C PRO A 176 -14.98 -53.86 -23.06
N GLU A 177 -13.83 -54.17 -22.45
CA GLU A 177 -13.68 -54.99 -21.21
C GLU A 177 -12.27 -55.60 -21.02
N THR A 178 -12.04 -56.16 -19.83
CA THR A 178 -10.73 -56.35 -19.15
C THR A 178 -10.25 -57.82 -19.12
N PRO A 179 -9.41 -58.30 -18.16
CA PRO A 179 -7.95 -58.46 -18.34
C PRO A 179 -7.48 -59.94 -18.20
N ASN A 180 -6.18 -60.22 -18.34
CA ASN A 180 -5.55 -61.47 -17.86
C ASN A 180 -4.02 -61.32 -17.66
N PRO A 181 -3.31 -62.25 -16.97
CA PRO A 181 -2.21 -61.89 -16.07
C PRO A 181 -0.85 -62.56 -16.40
N GLU A 182 0.14 -62.29 -15.56
CA GLU A 182 1.48 -62.90 -15.58
C GLU A 182 1.44 -64.43 -15.40
N ILE A 183 2.19 -65.17 -16.24
CA ILE A 183 2.79 -66.47 -15.92
C ILE A 183 4.21 -66.53 -16.54
N SER A 184 5.16 -67.11 -15.80
CA SER A 184 6.60 -67.14 -16.07
C SER A 184 7.12 -68.47 -16.64
N GLU A 185 8.29 -68.41 -17.31
CA GLU A 185 9.26 -69.50 -17.57
C GLU A 185 8.87 -70.63 -18.56
N PRO A 186 9.85 -71.37 -19.16
CA PRO A 186 11.28 -71.07 -19.40
C PRO A 186 11.75 -71.33 -20.86
N GLU A 187 13.03 -71.09 -21.13
CA GLU A 187 13.70 -71.24 -22.44
C GLU A 187 13.86 -72.70 -22.92
N THR A 188 13.89 -72.91 -24.25
CA THR A 188 14.81 -73.85 -24.92
C THR A 188 14.94 -73.49 -26.42
N PRO A 189 16.10 -73.69 -27.09
CA PRO A 189 16.47 -72.89 -28.26
C PRO A 189 16.38 -73.61 -29.62
N GLU A 190 16.00 -72.86 -30.66
CA GLU A 190 16.27 -73.11 -32.10
C GLU A 190 15.72 -71.92 -32.92
N PRO A 191 16.19 -71.65 -34.16
CA PRO A 191 17.54 -71.78 -34.71
C PRO A 191 18.10 -70.39 -35.16
N GLU A 192 19.36 -70.33 -35.61
CA GLU A 192 19.94 -69.10 -36.17
C GLU A 192 19.21 -68.65 -37.46
N ILE A 193 18.47 -67.53 -37.37
CA ILE A 193 18.01 -66.77 -38.54
C ILE A 193 19.19 -65.88 -38.97
N PRO A 194 19.58 -65.86 -40.26
CA PRO A 194 20.61 -64.94 -40.72
C PRO A 194 20.09 -63.51 -40.61
N VAL A 195 20.66 -62.73 -39.69
CA VAL A 195 20.42 -61.30 -39.56
C VAL A 195 20.76 -60.63 -40.90
N PRO A 196 19.77 -60.05 -41.62
CA PRO A 196 20.09 -59.12 -42.70
C PRO A 196 20.84 -57.96 -42.07
N PRO A 197 21.87 -57.38 -42.71
CA PRO A 197 22.47 -56.17 -42.16
C PRO A 197 21.38 -55.10 -42.03
N GLU A 198 21.09 -54.69 -40.79
CA GLU A 198 20.37 -53.44 -40.54
C GLU A 198 21.26 -52.34 -41.12
N ILE A 199 20.91 -51.91 -42.33
CA ILE A 199 21.37 -50.63 -42.86
C ILE A 199 20.55 -49.61 -42.08
N THR A 200 20.99 -49.27 -40.87
CA THR A 200 20.45 -48.14 -40.15
C THR A 200 20.71 -46.91 -41.00
N GLU A 201 19.65 -46.43 -41.65
CA GLU A 201 19.67 -45.17 -42.37
C GLU A 201 20.09 -44.10 -41.36
N THR A 202 21.21 -43.45 -41.61
CA THR A 202 21.81 -42.50 -40.67
C THR A 202 22.10 -41.18 -41.38
N GLY A 203 22.10 -40.10 -40.60
CA GLY A 203 22.49 -38.77 -41.02
C GLY A 203 23.46 -38.14 -40.03
N THR A 204 23.67 -36.85 -40.22
CA THR A 204 24.64 -36.06 -39.46
C THR A 204 23.95 -34.82 -38.88
N ILE A 205 24.21 -34.51 -37.61
CA ILE A 205 23.93 -33.20 -37.04
C ILE A 205 25.26 -32.42 -36.97
N LYS A 206 25.30 -31.24 -37.60
CA LYS A 206 26.45 -30.32 -37.57
C LYS A 206 25.99 -28.94 -37.14
N GLY A 207 26.88 -28.13 -36.61
CA GLY A 207 26.49 -26.81 -36.17
C GLY A 207 27.64 -25.94 -35.71
N LEU A 208 27.31 -24.67 -35.48
CA LEU A 208 28.15 -23.66 -34.87
C LEU A 208 27.51 -23.22 -33.55
N VAL A 209 28.29 -23.22 -32.48
CA VAL A 209 27.90 -22.62 -31.18
C VAL A 209 28.67 -21.32 -30.98
N THR A 210 27.97 -20.23 -30.65
CA THR A 210 28.54 -18.89 -30.51
C THR A 210 28.19 -18.21 -29.19
N ASP A 211 29.04 -17.28 -28.73
CA ASP A 211 28.73 -16.37 -27.62
C ASP A 211 27.66 -15.37 -28.07
N ALA A 212 26.59 -15.22 -27.29
CA ALA A 212 25.51 -14.29 -27.63
C ALA A 212 25.90 -12.79 -27.55
N ASN A 213 27.01 -12.45 -26.88
CA ASN A 213 27.47 -11.06 -26.74
C ASN A 213 28.33 -10.57 -27.91
N ASP A 214 29.17 -11.43 -28.50
CA ASP A 214 30.12 -11.06 -29.56
C ASP A 214 30.08 -11.94 -30.82
N TYR A 215 29.23 -12.98 -30.82
CA TYR A 215 29.07 -13.96 -31.91
C TYR A 215 30.35 -14.73 -32.28
N SER A 216 31.36 -14.73 -31.41
CA SER A 216 32.54 -15.58 -31.57
C SER A 216 32.20 -17.05 -31.35
N GLY A 217 32.88 -17.94 -32.07
CA GLY A 217 32.70 -19.38 -31.92
C GLY A 217 33.16 -19.86 -30.54
N LEU A 218 32.30 -20.58 -29.82
CA LEU A 218 32.59 -21.05 -28.46
C LEU A 218 33.25 -22.43 -28.47
N PRO A 219 34.56 -22.54 -28.18
CA PRO A 219 35.21 -23.83 -28.01
C PRO A 219 34.79 -24.51 -26.71
N ASN A 220 34.94 -25.83 -26.65
CA ASN A 220 34.70 -26.65 -25.46
C ASN A 220 33.26 -26.57 -24.91
N VAL A 221 32.27 -26.44 -25.79
CA VAL A 221 30.84 -26.68 -25.48
C VAL A 221 30.59 -28.18 -25.62
N PHE A 222 29.98 -28.79 -24.61
CA PHE A 222 29.50 -30.16 -24.69
C PHE A 222 28.17 -30.20 -25.42
N VAL A 223 28.09 -30.98 -26.51
CA VAL A 223 26.88 -31.16 -27.30
C VAL A 223 26.36 -32.59 -27.15
N ALA A 224 25.10 -32.73 -26.73
CA ALA A 224 24.46 -34.01 -26.45
C ALA A 224 23.12 -34.13 -27.21
N VAL A 225 22.83 -35.32 -27.75
CA VAL A 225 21.67 -35.56 -28.61
C VAL A 225 20.76 -36.64 -28.00
N TYR A 226 19.48 -36.32 -27.85
CA TYR A 226 18.45 -37.14 -27.20
C TYR A 226 17.27 -37.42 -28.14
N GLN A 227 16.60 -38.57 -27.98
CA GLN A 227 15.36 -38.85 -28.73
C GLN A 227 14.19 -38.09 -28.10
N VAL A 228 13.27 -37.59 -28.92
CA VAL A 228 12.02 -36.95 -28.46
C VAL A 228 11.17 -37.90 -27.59
N ASP A 229 11.34 -39.21 -27.73
CA ASP A 229 10.72 -40.24 -26.87
C ASP A 229 11.25 -40.26 -25.41
N GLY A 230 12.19 -39.38 -25.07
CA GLY A 230 12.15 -38.71 -23.77
C GLY A 230 13.02 -39.25 -22.63
N ARG A 231 14.11 -40.00 -22.90
CA ARG A 231 15.23 -40.20 -21.93
C ARG A 231 16.48 -40.92 -22.44
N THR A 232 16.43 -41.64 -23.55
CA THR A 232 17.60 -42.39 -24.04
C THR A 232 18.59 -41.46 -24.74
N GLN A 233 19.81 -41.34 -24.20
CA GLN A 233 20.95 -40.83 -24.96
C GLN A 233 21.26 -41.85 -26.06
N ILE A 234 21.01 -41.47 -27.32
CA ILE A 234 21.09 -42.39 -28.46
C ILE A 234 22.52 -42.45 -29.04
N HIS A 235 23.36 -41.48 -28.67
CA HIS A 235 24.77 -41.45 -29.05
C HIS A 235 25.63 -41.12 -27.82
N ASN A 236 26.50 -42.06 -27.44
CA ASN A 236 27.31 -41.99 -26.22
C ASN A 236 28.61 -41.18 -26.35
N SER A 237 28.88 -40.54 -27.48
CA SER A 237 29.94 -39.54 -27.60
C SER A 237 29.36 -38.14 -27.40
N LEU A 238 29.78 -37.48 -26.32
CA LEU A 238 29.73 -36.03 -26.26
C LEU A 238 30.66 -35.52 -27.36
N GLU A 239 30.15 -34.76 -28.32
CA GLU A 239 31.01 -33.95 -29.16
C GLU A 239 31.32 -32.64 -28.44
N VAL A 240 32.52 -32.16 -28.68
CA VAL A 240 33.06 -30.97 -28.02
C VAL A 240 33.44 -29.98 -29.12
N THR A 241 32.86 -28.79 -29.08
CA THR A 241 33.09 -27.79 -30.14
C THR A 241 34.57 -27.44 -30.27
N ASN A 242 35.02 -27.31 -31.53
CA ASN A 242 36.40 -27.00 -31.87
C ASN A 242 36.77 -25.53 -31.54
N GLU A 243 38.01 -25.11 -31.84
CA GLU A 243 38.48 -23.72 -31.62
C GLU A 243 37.62 -22.63 -32.28
N ASN A 244 36.82 -22.98 -33.31
CA ASN A 244 35.90 -22.08 -34.00
C ASN A 244 34.43 -22.24 -33.55
N GLY A 245 34.14 -23.02 -32.52
CA GLY A 245 32.77 -23.30 -32.07
C GLY A 245 32.00 -24.34 -32.89
N GLU A 246 32.64 -25.01 -33.85
CA GLU A 246 31.96 -25.97 -34.74
C GLU A 246 31.92 -27.37 -34.12
N TYR A 247 30.83 -28.12 -34.35
CA TYR A 247 30.68 -29.53 -33.94
C TYR A 247 30.06 -30.40 -35.03
N SER A 248 30.22 -31.73 -34.89
CA SER A 248 29.85 -32.73 -35.90
C SER A 248 29.52 -34.08 -35.28
N ILE A 249 28.24 -34.41 -35.15
CA ILE A 249 27.77 -35.73 -34.68
C ILE A 249 27.24 -36.51 -35.88
N ASP A 250 28.03 -37.47 -36.35
CA ASP A 250 27.67 -38.40 -37.43
C ASP A 250 26.99 -39.67 -36.88
N GLY A 251 26.27 -40.43 -37.72
CA GLY A 251 25.71 -41.73 -37.34
C GLY A 251 24.41 -41.65 -36.52
N ILE A 252 23.70 -40.53 -36.57
CA ILE A 252 22.38 -40.37 -35.95
C ILE A 252 21.31 -41.03 -36.82
N GLU A 253 20.44 -41.86 -36.24
CA GLU A 253 19.39 -42.58 -36.99
C GLU A 253 18.45 -41.61 -37.74
N ALA A 254 18.01 -41.98 -38.95
CA ALA A 254 17.12 -41.18 -39.77
C ALA A 254 15.64 -41.47 -39.49
N GLY A 255 14.78 -40.48 -39.74
CA GLY A 255 13.33 -40.61 -39.63
C GLY A 255 12.78 -40.54 -38.19
N ARG A 256 13.58 -40.02 -37.25
CA ARG A 256 13.17 -39.74 -35.86
C ARG A 256 13.34 -38.25 -35.52
N GLY A 257 12.69 -37.83 -34.44
CA GLY A 257 12.83 -36.50 -33.84
C GLY A 257 13.85 -36.48 -32.71
N TYR A 258 14.64 -35.41 -32.65
CA TYR A 258 15.76 -35.25 -31.72
C TYR A 258 15.72 -33.90 -30.99
N ILE A 259 16.33 -33.89 -29.80
CA ILE A 259 16.65 -32.69 -29.02
C ILE A 259 18.18 -32.62 -28.89
N VAL A 260 18.75 -31.43 -29.09
CA VAL A 260 20.18 -31.15 -28.91
C VAL A 260 20.36 -30.24 -27.70
N LYS A 261 21.12 -30.68 -26.70
CA LYS A 261 21.50 -29.88 -25.53
C LYS A 261 22.95 -29.42 -25.63
N PHE A 262 23.22 -28.23 -25.12
CA PHE A 262 24.48 -27.51 -25.17
C PHE A 262 24.86 -27.06 -23.75
N THR A 263 25.92 -27.62 -23.18
CA THR A 263 26.37 -27.29 -21.82
C THR A 263 27.80 -26.78 -21.85
N LYS A 264 28.05 -25.63 -21.21
CA LYS A 264 29.38 -25.03 -21.06
C LYS A 264 29.47 -24.32 -19.70
N GLU A 265 30.55 -24.56 -18.97
CA GLU A 265 30.82 -23.87 -17.70
C GLU A 265 30.94 -22.35 -17.93
N GLY A 266 30.25 -21.56 -17.09
CA GLY A 266 30.16 -20.10 -17.23
C GLY A 266 29.06 -19.59 -18.18
N TYR A 267 28.22 -20.48 -18.74
CA TYR A 267 27.13 -20.14 -19.66
C TYR A 267 25.81 -20.77 -19.21
N GLN A 268 24.69 -20.16 -19.59
CA GLN A 268 23.37 -20.75 -19.45
C GLN A 268 23.24 -21.99 -20.36
N GLU A 269 22.54 -23.03 -19.91
CA GLU A 269 22.34 -24.24 -20.72
C GLU A 269 21.45 -23.95 -21.95
N GLY A 270 21.89 -24.40 -23.13
CA GLY A 270 21.14 -24.29 -24.37
C GLY A 270 20.43 -25.60 -24.73
N GLU A 271 19.24 -25.48 -25.31
CA GLU A 271 18.51 -26.62 -25.89
C GLU A 271 17.87 -26.24 -27.23
N GLU A 272 17.82 -27.16 -28.18
CA GLU A 272 17.13 -27.02 -29.46
C GLU A 272 16.33 -28.31 -29.78
N GLY A 273 15.04 -28.17 -30.08
CA GLY A 273 14.09 -29.28 -30.25
C GLY A 273 13.67 -29.52 -31.71
N ASP A 274 12.75 -30.46 -31.92
CA ASP A 274 12.12 -30.79 -33.21
C ASP A 274 13.10 -31.08 -34.38
N ILE A 275 14.30 -31.55 -34.07
CA ILE A 275 15.34 -31.81 -35.06
C ILE A 275 15.06 -33.14 -35.77
N GLU A 276 14.70 -33.09 -37.05
CA GLU A 276 14.50 -34.28 -37.89
C GLU A 276 15.79 -34.64 -38.65
N VAL A 277 16.33 -35.85 -38.43
CA VAL A 277 17.50 -36.36 -39.17
C VAL A 277 17.06 -37.21 -40.36
N LYS A 278 17.70 -37.02 -41.52
CA LYS A 278 17.36 -37.69 -42.79
C LYS A 278 18.55 -38.47 -43.34
N ASN A 279 18.26 -39.62 -43.95
CA ASN A 279 19.26 -40.55 -44.47
C ASN A 279 20.28 -39.85 -45.40
N ASN A 280 21.57 -40.00 -45.12
CA ASN A 280 22.69 -39.38 -45.82
C ASN A 280 22.57 -37.84 -45.98
N LYS A 281 21.88 -37.16 -45.05
CA LYS A 281 21.82 -35.69 -45.00
C LYS A 281 22.48 -35.12 -43.76
N ILE A 282 22.97 -33.90 -43.93
CA ILE A 282 23.42 -33.03 -42.84
C ILE A 282 22.24 -32.15 -42.44
N THR A 283 21.90 -32.17 -41.16
CA THR A 283 21.00 -31.24 -40.50
C THR A 283 21.87 -30.20 -39.77
N ILE A 284 21.64 -28.91 -40.01
CA ILE A 284 22.40 -27.83 -39.36
C ILE A 284 21.61 -27.33 -38.16
N VAL A 285 22.26 -27.30 -36.99
CA VAL A 285 21.70 -26.82 -35.72
C VAL A 285 22.71 -25.87 -35.09
N ASN A 286 22.48 -24.57 -35.20
CA ASN A 286 23.34 -23.55 -34.60
C ASN A 286 22.75 -23.11 -33.25
N LYS A 287 23.59 -22.69 -32.30
CA LYS A 287 23.13 -22.18 -31.00
C LYS A 287 23.94 -21.00 -30.52
N GLU A 288 23.25 -19.94 -30.09
CA GLU A 288 23.85 -18.87 -29.31
C GLU A 288 23.71 -19.22 -27.82
N LEU A 289 24.81 -19.14 -27.06
CA LEU A 289 24.82 -19.33 -25.61
C LEU A 289 25.13 -18.00 -24.92
N HIS A 290 24.35 -17.68 -23.89
CA HIS A 290 24.57 -16.50 -23.05
C HIS A 290 25.52 -16.85 -21.89
N PRO A 291 26.60 -16.07 -21.65
CA PRO A 291 27.36 -16.16 -20.41
C PRO A 291 26.46 -15.91 -19.19
N LEU A 292 26.77 -16.58 -18.07
CA LEU A 292 26.09 -16.35 -16.80
C LEU A 292 26.36 -14.91 -16.32
N SER A 293 25.33 -14.21 -15.86
CA SER A 293 25.51 -12.86 -15.31
C SER A 293 26.28 -12.89 -13.98
N SER A 294 27.16 -11.90 -13.81
CA SER A 294 27.86 -11.61 -12.54
C SER A 294 27.17 -10.50 -11.73
N ASP A 295 26.03 -10.00 -12.21
CA ASP A 295 25.29 -8.91 -11.58
C ASP A 295 24.69 -9.35 -10.24
N LYS A 296 25.01 -8.60 -9.19
CA LYS A 296 24.59 -8.85 -7.81
C LYS A 296 24.58 -7.53 -7.04
N GLU A 297 23.42 -7.12 -6.56
CA GLU A 297 23.26 -5.84 -5.86
C GLU A 297 21.99 -5.86 -5.00
N ILE A 298 22.04 -5.35 -3.77
CA ILE A 298 20.83 -4.93 -3.06
C ILE A 298 20.49 -3.50 -3.52
N THR A 299 19.32 -3.35 -4.14
CA THR A 299 18.86 -2.08 -4.75
C THR A 299 17.93 -1.29 -3.82
N ASP A 300 17.22 -1.97 -2.91
CA ASP A 300 16.46 -1.34 -1.83
C ASP A 300 16.38 -2.24 -0.59
N PHE A 301 16.23 -1.65 0.59
CA PHE A 301 16.06 -2.32 1.87
C PHE A 301 15.18 -1.43 2.77
N ARG A 302 13.98 -1.90 3.12
CA ARG A 302 12.98 -1.10 3.86
C ARG A 302 12.21 -1.92 4.89
N PHE A 303 11.72 -1.27 5.94
CA PHE A 303 10.74 -1.81 6.87
C PHE A 303 9.36 -1.19 6.59
N ALA A 304 8.62 -1.80 5.65
CA ALA A 304 7.33 -1.30 5.18
C ALA A 304 6.21 -1.36 6.25
N GLU A 305 6.31 -2.27 7.22
CA GLU A 305 5.33 -2.41 8.32
C GLU A 305 5.53 -1.42 9.48
N LEU A 306 6.59 -0.59 9.43
CA LEU A 306 6.76 0.52 10.37
C LEU A 306 5.97 1.74 9.90
N VAL A 307 5.48 2.55 10.85
CA VAL A 307 4.74 3.78 10.56
C VAL A 307 5.40 4.95 11.30
N PRO A 308 6.05 5.91 10.60
CA PRO A 308 6.28 5.90 9.15
C PRO A 308 7.20 4.75 8.70
N GLU A 309 7.10 4.40 7.42
CA GLU A 309 8.00 3.45 6.75
C GLU A 309 9.46 3.90 6.91
N VAL A 310 10.36 2.95 7.14
CA VAL A 310 11.80 3.21 7.29
C VAL A 310 12.54 2.59 6.11
N VAL A 311 13.05 3.44 5.21
CA VAL A 311 13.92 3.05 4.09
C VAL A 311 15.38 3.18 4.52
N GLY A 312 16.21 2.20 4.17
CA GLY A 312 17.63 2.16 4.51
C GLY A 312 18.53 2.93 3.54
N GLU A 313 19.61 3.49 4.07
CA GLU A 313 20.68 4.09 3.28
C GLU A 313 21.69 3.00 2.90
N ILE A 314 21.72 2.64 1.61
CA ILE A 314 22.63 1.64 1.05
C ILE A 314 23.91 2.33 0.55
N ASP A 315 25.03 2.09 1.23
CA ASP A 315 26.36 2.48 0.77
C ASP A 315 26.97 1.33 -0.06
N LYS A 316 27.13 1.56 -1.36
CA LYS A 316 27.70 0.59 -2.31
C LYS A 316 29.22 0.48 -2.24
N ASP A 317 29.92 1.49 -1.72
CA ASP A 317 31.39 1.48 -1.60
C ASP A 317 31.82 0.65 -0.38
N THR A 318 31.08 0.74 0.73
CA THR A 318 31.33 -0.03 1.97
C THR A 318 30.47 -1.28 2.14
N GLN A 319 29.51 -1.49 1.24
CA GLN A 319 28.48 -2.55 1.32
C GLN A 319 27.77 -2.55 2.69
N THR A 320 27.39 -1.38 3.18
CA THR A 320 26.62 -1.24 4.42
C THR A 320 25.21 -0.72 4.15
N ILE A 321 24.24 -1.14 4.96
CA ILE A 321 22.85 -0.68 4.89
C ILE A 321 22.48 -0.13 6.25
N ASN A 322 22.30 1.18 6.35
CA ASN A 322 22.05 1.86 7.62
C ASN A 322 20.59 2.26 7.75
N LEU A 323 19.91 1.82 8.82
CA LEU A 323 18.52 2.15 9.11
C LEU A 323 18.39 2.78 10.51
N VAL A 324 17.56 3.82 10.61
CA VAL A 324 17.19 4.45 11.88
C VAL A 324 15.69 4.26 12.10
N VAL A 325 15.32 3.33 12.98
CA VAL A 325 13.91 3.04 13.31
C VAL A 325 13.46 3.85 14.53
N PRO A 326 12.15 4.06 14.75
CA PRO A 326 11.65 4.79 15.92
C PRO A 326 12.19 4.29 17.27
N TYR A 327 12.36 5.21 18.24
CA TYR A 327 13.06 5.00 19.52
C TYR A 327 12.66 3.73 20.31
N ASN A 328 11.38 3.32 20.24
CA ASN A 328 10.85 2.15 20.97
C ASN A 328 10.42 1.00 20.05
N THR A 329 10.97 0.92 18.83
CA THR A 329 10.73 -0.21 17.93
C THR A 329 11.36 -1.49 18.49
N ASP A 330 10.62 -2.60 18.51
CA ASP A 330 11.17 -3.92 18.82
C ASP A 330 12.01 -4.41 17.63
N ILE A 331 13.33 -4.27 17.73
CA ILE A 331 14.28 -4.68 16.69
C ILE A 331 14.57 -6.19 16.66
N THR A 332 13.98 -6.98 17.57
CA THR A 332 14.26 -8.43 17.68
C THR A 332 13.50 -9.28 16.65
N LYS A 333 12.49 -8.70 15.98
CA LYS A 333 11.58 -9.40 15.05
C LYS A 333 11.09 -8.47 13.93
N LEU A 334 12.01 -7.78 13.26
CA LEU A 334 11.64 -6.94 12.11
C LEU A 334 11.66 -7.76 10.83
N VAL A 335 10.67 -7.50 9.96
CA VAL A 335 10.55 -8.11 8.64
C VAL A 335 10.97 -7.06 7.59
N PRO A 336 12.14 -7.21 6.93
CA PRO A 336 12.56 -6.31 5.88
C PRO A 336 11.95 -6.72 4.53
N SER A 337 11.58 -5.73 3.74
CA SER A 337 11.35 -5.85 2.30
C SER A 337 12.63 -5.40 1.60
N ILE A 338 13.19 -6.28 0.79
CA ILE A 338 14.50 -6.13 0.13
C ILE A 338 14.31 -6.40 -1.36
N ASP A 339 14.69 -5.42 -2.19
CA ASP A 339 14.76 -5.53 -3.64
C ASP A 339 16.22 -5.72 -4.05
N TYR A 340 16.50 -6.68 -4.95
CA TYR A 340 17.88 -7.04 -5.33
C TYR A 340 17.97 -7.55 -6.77
N ILE A 341 19.18 -7.50 -7.33
CA ILE A 341 19.58 -8.11 -8.59
C ILE A 341 20.45 -9.33 -8.24
N GLY A 342 20.17 -10.49 -8.83
CA GLY A 342 20.87 -11.75 -8.58
C GLY A 342 19.91 -12.95 -8.71
N VAL A 343 20.38 -14.16 -8.42
CA VAL A 343 19.55 -15.38 -8.40
C VAL A 343 19.02 -15.75 -7.01
N SER A 344 19.68 -15.29 -5.94
CA SER A 344 19.25 -15.53 -4.56
C SER A 344 19.78 -14.49 -3.58
N LEU A 345 19.07 -14.34 -2.46
CA LEU A 345 19.38 -13.51 -1.31
C LEU A 345 19.23 -14.34 -0.03
N ASP A 346 20.25 -14.33 0.84
CA ASP A 346 20.24 -14.99 2.16
C ASP A 346 20.72 -14.02 3.27
N PRO A 347 19.95 -13.77 4.35
CA PRO A 347 18.58 -14.23 4.59
C PRO A 347 17.57 -13.70 3.56
N ALA A 348 16.44 -14.40 3.40
CA ALA A 348 15.47 -14.05 2.37
C ALA A 348 14.66 -12.79 2.71
N SER A 349 14.27 -12.06 1.67
CA SER A 349 13.35 -10.92 1.74
C SER A 349 12.00 -11.36 2.34
N GLY A 350 11.49 -10.63 3.33
CA GLY A 350 10.25 -11.00 4.03
C GLY A 350 10.40 -11.96 5.22
N GLU A 351 11.62 -12.36 5.61
CA GLU A 351 11.83 -13.14 6.84
C GLU A 351 11.97 -12.26 8.09
N SER A 352 11.44 -12.71 9.23
CA SER A 352 11.60 -12.01 10.53
C SER A 352 13.01 -12.19 11.08
N GLN A 353 13.72 -11.08 11.31
CA GLN A 353 15.11 -11.07 11.76
C GLN A 353 15.32 -10.29 13.07
N ASP A 354 16.37 -10.66 13.82
CA ASP A 354 16.82 -9.99 15.05
C ASP A 354 18.01 -9.06 14.79
N PHE A 355 17.73 -7.76 14.67
CA PHE A 355 18.72 -6.72 14.40
C PHE A 355 19.37 -6.13 15.67
N THR A 356 19.32 -6.83 16.81
CA THR A 356 20.14 -6.44 17.99
C THR A 356 21.64 -6.47 17.72
N ASN A 357 22.07 -7.16 16.66
CA ASN A 357 23.41 -7.14 16.11
C ASN A 357 23.32 -6.93 14.58
N PRO A 358 24.39 -6.45 13.91
CA PRO A 358 24.40 -6.34 12.45
C PRO A 358 24.18 -7.71 11.77
N ILE A 359 23.39 -7.70 10.70
CA ILE A 359 23.06 -8.90 9.91
C ILE A 359 23.78 -8.81 8.56
N ILE A 360 24.36 -9.93 8.12
CA ILE A 360 24.97 -10.03 6.79
C ILE A 360 23.93 -10.60 5.83
N TYR A 361 23.67 -9.89 4.74
CA TYR A 361 22.88 -10.35 3.60
C TYR A 361 23.81 -10.69 2.44
N THR A 362 23.74 -11.90 1.92
CA THR A 362 24.52 -12.39 0.78
C THR A 362 23.64 -12.44 -0.46
N VAL A 363 24.05 -11.77 -1.53
CA VAL A 363 23.44 -11.89 -2.86
C VAL A 363 24.33 -12.73 -3.74
N THR A 364 23.77 -13.77 -4.36
CA THR A 364 24.45 -14.65 -5.31
C THR A 364 24.01 -14.32 -6.73
N ALA A 365 24.97 -14.21 -7.66
CA ALA A 365 24.72 -14.02 -9.10
C ALA A 365 24.59 -15.36 -9.86
N GLU A 366 24.19 -15.33 -11.13
CA GLU A 366 24.07 -16.54 -11.97
C GLU A 366 25.40 -17.29 -12.10
N ASP A 367 26.53 -16.57 -12.14
CA ASP A 367 27.88 -17.15 -12.18
C ASP A 367 28.35 -17.76 -10.84
N ASN A 368 27.48 -17.79 -9.83
CA ASN A 368 27.73 -18.19 -8.44
C ASN A 368 28.71 -17.29 -7.67
N SER A 369 29.05 -16.11 -8.20
CA SER A 369 29.80 -15.10 -7.43
C SER A 369 28.88 -14.40 -6.43
N GLU A 370 29.43 -14.01 -5.29
CA GLU A 370 28.66 -13.45 -4.16
C GLU A 370 29.11 -12.02 -3.81
N ILE A 371 28.19 -11.25 -3.23
CA ILE A 371 28.46 -9.99 -2.55
C ILE A 371 27.72 -9.98 -1.21
N GLN A 372 28.35 -9.41 -0.19
CA GLN A 372 27.79 -9.34 1.16
C GLN A 372 27.54 -7.90 1.56
N TYR A 373 26.36 -7.63 2.10
CA TYR A 373 25.95 -6.36 2.68
C TYR A 373 25.74 -6.48 4.19
N VAL A 374 26.24 -5.52 4.96
CA VAL A 374 26.05 -5.48 6.41
C VAL A 374 24.90 -4.52 6.76
N ALA A 375 23.76 -5.07 7.14
CA ALA A 375 22.60 -4.32 7.60
C ALA A 375 22.73 -3.95 9.08
N ILE A 376 22.66 -2.65 9.38
CA ILE A 376 22.80 -2.06 10.71
C ILE A 376 21.54 -1.26 11.02
N VAL A 377 20.77 -1.72 12.00
CA VAL A 377 19.57 -1.02 12.49
C VAL A 377 19.90 -0.33 13.80
N THR A 378 19.51 0.95 13.92
CA THR A 378 19.68 1.74 15.14
C THR A 378 18.36 2.35 15.57
N LEU A 379 18.16 2.50 16.88
CA LEU A 379 17.01 3.22 17.43
C LEU A 379 17.27 4.73 17.35
N ALA A 380 16.27 5.49 16.92
CA ALA A 380 16.25 6.94 17.05
C ALA A 380 16.43 7.36 18.53
N SER A 381 16.96 8.56 18.75
CA SER A 381 17.13 9.09 20.11
C SER A 381 15.78 9.22 20.84
N PRO A 382 15.75 9.05 22.18
CA PRO A 382 14.55 9.32 22.98
C PRO A 382 14.03 10.75 22.73
N PRO A 383 12.71 10.94 22.50
CA PRO A 383 12.12 12.26 22.36
C PRO A 383 12.33 13.11 23.62
N LYS A 384 12.56 14.40 23.41
CA LYS A 384 12.80 15.42 24.44
C LYS A 384 11.59 16.32 24.60
N ILE A 385 11.51 17.00 25.74
CA ILE A 385 10.44 17.96 26.01
C ILE A 385 10.47 19.09 24.96
N GLY A 386 9.34 19.34 24.31
CA GLY A 386 9.22 20.25 23.18
C GLY A 386 9.45 19.61 21.81
N ASP A 387 9.89 18.36 21.73
CA ASP A 387 9.95 17.65 20.44
C ASP A 387 8.54 17.47 19.88
N LYS A 388 8.41 17.77 18.59
CA LYS A 388 7.17 17.62 17.82
C LYS A 388 7.31 16.46 16.85
N VAL A 389 6.39 15.50 16.93
CA VAL A 389 6.27 14.41 15.95
C VAL A 389 4.94 14.52 15.22
N TYR A 390 4.90 14.02 13.99
CA TYR A 390 3.67 13.91 13.22
C TYR A 390 3.20 12.46 13.22
N GLN A 391 1.89 12.27 13.40
CA GLN A 391 1.21 10.99 13.30
C GLN A 391 0.13 11.10 12.22
N SER A 392 -0.23 9.98 11.60
CA SER A 392 -1.28 9.93 10.58
C SER A 392 -2.36 8.93 10.94
N ILE A 393 -3.59 9.25 10.55
CA ILE A 393 -4.71 8.32 10.43
C ILE A 393 -5.15 8.40 8.98
N ASP A 394 -4.92 7.34 8.22
CA ASP A 394 -5.11 7.33 6.77
C ASP A 394 -4.34 8.53 6.16
N VAL A 395 -4.86 9.21 5.14
CA VAL A 395 -4.31 10.44 4.56
C VAL A 395 -4.31 11.68 5.47
N VAL A 396 -4.73 11.58 6.75
CA VAL A 396 -4.85 12.71 7.68
C VAL A 396 -3.72 12.74 8.71
N THR A 397 -2.74 13.60 8.46
CA THR A 397 -1.63 13.87 9.39
C THR A 397 -1.97 14.96 10.41
N PHE A 398 -1.54 14.77 11.67
CA PHE A 398 -1.64 15.72 12.78
C PHE A 398 -0.34 15.76 13.60
N GLY A 399 -0.08 16.88 14.29
CA GLY A 399 1.10 17.04 15.15
C GLY A 399 0.81 16.70 16.61
N VAL A 400 1.77 16.11 17.30
CA VAL A 400 1.80 16.05 18.76
C VAL A 400 3.15 16.51 19.30
N VAL A 401 3.14 17.20 20.43
CA VAL A 401 4.33 17.71 21.12
C VAL A 401 4.48 17.00 22.46
N LEU A 402 5.72 16.65 22.83
CA LEU A 402 6.00 16.09 24.15
C LEU A 402 6.04 17.20 25.22
N ALA A 403 5.06 17.18 26.13
CA ALA A 403 4.98 18.02 27.31
C ALA A 403 5.42 17.25 28.57
N PRO A 404 6.03 17.92 29.56
CA PRO A 404 6.62 17.25 30.72
C PRO A 404 5.62 17.00 31.84
N GLN A 405 5.92 16.03 32.69
CA GLN A 405 5.44 15.99 34.06
C GLN A 405 5.94 17.21 34.84
N ALA A 406 5.10 17.77 35.70
CA ALA A 406 5.51 18.84 36.62
C ALA A 406 4.61 18.93 37.85
N THR A 407 5.17 19.52 38.90
CA THR A 407 4.39 20.10 40.00
C THR A 407 4.51 21.60 39.92
N PHE A 408 3.38 22.31 39.82
CA PHE A 408 3.37 23.76 39.59
C PHE A 408 2.18 24.45 40.30
N LEU A 409 2.23 25.78 40.44
CA LEU A 409 1.08 26.55 40.90
C LEU A 409 0.17 26.89 39.72
N ASN A 410 -1.05 26.36 39.74
CA ASN A 410 -2.06 26.66 38.74
C ASN A 410 -2.60 28.10 38.90
N GLY A 411 -3.42 28.54 37.94
CA GLY A 411 -3.98 29.89 37.92
C GLY A 411 -4.87 30.27 39.09
N ARG A 412 -5.28 29.28 39.91
CA ARG A 412 -6.03 29.45 41.16
C ARG A 412 -5.11 29.41 42.40
N ASN A 413 -3.79 29.57 42.22
CA ASN A 413 -2.76 29.48 43.25
C ASN A 413 -2.79 28.17 44.07
N SER A 414 -3.25 27.09 43.46
CA SER A 414 -3.24 25.74 44.06
C SER A 414 -2.15 24.89 43.41
N THR A 415 -1.54 24.00 44.20
CA THR A 415 -0.56 23.04 43.66
C THR A 415 -1.26 22.07 42.72
N ALA A 416 -0.85 22.09 41.45
CA ALA A 416 -1.25 21.15 40.42
C ALA A 416 -0.15 20.11 40.21
N TYR A 417 -0.58 18.88 39.92
CA TYR A 417 0.28 17.74 39.64
C TYR A 417 -0.04 17.20 38.25
N VAL A 418 1.01 16.98 37.47
CA VAL A 418 1.02 16.15 36.27
C VAL A 418 2.16 15.15 36.48
N THR A 419 1.83 13.85 36.47
CA THR A 419 2.68 12.78 37.05
C THR A 419 3.40 11.93 36.01
N ARG A 420 3.22 12.22 34.72
CA ARG A 420 3.88 11.57 33.58
C ARG A 420 4.06 12.59 32.47
N ASP A 421 5.13 12.43 31.70
CA ASP A 421 5.26 13.13 30.42
C ASP A 421 4.12 12.67 29.50
N PHE A 422 3.68 13.55 28.60
CA PHE A 422 2.52 13.30 27.74
C PHE A 422 2.66 14.01 26.40
N TRP A 423 2.21 13.33 25.35
CA TRP A 423 2.06 13.92 24.03
C TRP A 423 0.75 14.68 23.97
N ILE A 424 0.75 15.94 23.56
CA ILE A 424 -0.44 16.76 23.37
C ILE A 424 -0.57 17.20 21.92
N ALA A 425 -1.78 17.17 21.37
CA ALA A 425 -2.04 17.66 20.02
C ALA A 425 -1.62 19.13 19.89
N ASP A 426 -0.86 19.43 18.83
CA ASP A 426 -0.30 20.76 18.58
C ASP A 426 -1.39 21.82 18.32
N THR A 427 -2.54 21.37 17.84
CA THR A 427 -3.74 22.15 17.55
C THR A 427 -4.98 21.56 18.23
N GLU A 428 -6.10 22.26 18.14
CA GLU A 428 -7.43 21.67 18.34
C GLU A 428 -7.65 20.53 17.32
N VAL A 429 -8.56 19.59 17.62
CA VAL A 429 -8.92 18.54 16.65
C VAL A 429 -9.61 19.17 15.45
N THR A 430 -8.95 19.10 14.29
CA THR A 430 -9.50 19.58 13.03
C THR A 430 -10.70 18.74 12.58
N TYR A 431 -11.63 19.35 11.84
CA TYR A 431 -12.80 18.66 11.32
C TYR A 431 -12.44 17.48 10.40
N GLN A 432 -11.37 17.56 9.59
CA GLN A 432 -10.90 16.40 8.81
C GLN A 432 -10.54 15.20 9.68
N LEU A 433 -9.83 15.42 10.79
CA LEU A 433 -9.40 14.35 11.69
C LEU A 433 -10.60 13.78 12.44
N TRP A 434 -11.48 14.66 12.95
CA TRP A 434 -12.74 14.26 13.55
C TRP A 434 -13.55 13.36 12.62
N HIS A 435 -13.85 13.84 11.41
CA HIS A 435 -14.71 13.18 10.44
C HIS A 435 -14.14 11.82 10.00
N LYS A 436 -12.83 11.75 9.70
CA LYS A 436 -12.15 10.51 9.31
C LYS A 436 -12.29 9.42 10.37
N VAL A 437 -12.00 9.73 11.63
CA VAL A 437 -12.14 8.79 12.75
C VAL A 437 -13.61 8.50 13.06
N TYR A 438 -14.50 9.50 12.99
CA TYR A 438 -15.94 9.36 13.24
C TYR A 438 -16.59 8.36 12.27
N THR A 439 -16.31 8.47 10.97
CA THR A 439 -16.85 7.58 9.94
C THR A 439 -16.39 6.13 10.17
N TRP A 440 -15.08 5.92 10.34
CA TRP A 440 -14.53 4.61 10.67
C TRP A 440 -15.14 4.03 11.96
N ALA A 441 -15.35 4.88 12.98
CA ALA A 441 -15.90 4.45 14.26
C ALA A 441 -17.35 3.95 14.15
N LEU A 442 -18.20 4.59 13.32
CA LEU A 442 -19.57 4.12 13.07
C LEU A 442 -19.59 2.71 12.46
N GLU A 443 -18.71 2.44 11.50
CA GLU A 443 -18.55 1.13 10.87
C GLU A 443 -18.02 0.07 11.85
N ASN A 444 -17.21 0.51 12.84
CA ASN A 444 -16.60 -0.32 13.88
C ASN A 444 -17.39 -0.32 15.21
N GLY A 445 -18.69 -0.05 15.17
CA GLY A 445 -19.61 -0.26 16.29
C GLY A 445 -19.58 0.79 17.39
N TYR A 446 -19.03 1.98 17.13
CA TYR A 446 -19.20 3.16 17.98
C TYR A 446 -20.55 3.85 17.72
N SER A 447 -20.96 4.71 18.64
CA SER A 447 -22.17 5.52 18.51
C SER A 447 -21.98 6.85 19.22
N PHE A 448 -22.55 7.92 18.64
CA PHE A 448 -22.36 9.31 19.05
C PHE A 448 -23.71 10.04 19.08
N TYR A 449 -23.88 10.99 20.00
CA TYR A 449 -24.99 11.93 20.04
C TYR A 449 -24.87 13.01 18.94
N ASN A 450 -23.67 13.56 18.77
CA ASN A 450 -23.41 14.61 17.78
C ASN A 450 -22.44 14.10 16.70
N GLN A 451 -22.68 14.49 15.45
CA GLN A 451 -21.82 14.13 14.31
C GLN A 451 -20.60 15.07 14.18
N GLY A 452 -20.55 16.14 14.98
CA GLY A 452 -19.58 17.22 14.88
C GLY A 452 -19.85 18.17 13.70
N ALA A 453 -19.37 19.41 13.81
CA ALA A 453 -19.51 20.46 12.79
C ALA A 453 -18.15 21.03 12.40
N GLN A 454 -18.01 21.44 11.12
CA GLN A 454 -16.79 22.06 10.62
C GLN A 454 -16.74 23.54 11.00
N GLY A 455 -15.96 23.90 12.03
CA GLY A 455 -15.99 25.26 12.58
C GLY A 455 -17.37 25.61 13.16
N ASN A 456 -17.69 26.89 13.26
CA ASN A 456 -18.95 27.35 13.89
C ASN A 456 -20.15 27.46 12.94
N ASP A 457 -19.95 27.39 11.63
CA ASP A 457 -20.97 27.65 10.60
C ASP A 457 -20.87 26.70 9.38
N GLY A 458 -20.04 25.65 9.46
CA GLY A 458 -19.97 24.59 8.47
C GLY A 458 -21.06 23.53 8.65
N GLY A 459 -21.07 22.54 7.74
CA GLY A 459 -22.00 21.41 7.82
C GLY A 459 -21.71 20.50 9.01
N VAL A 460 -22.74 19.76 9.42
CA VAL A 460 -22.73 18.78 10.52
C VAL A 460 -22.66 17.39 9.91
N GLY A 461 -21.65 16.58 10.27
CA GLY A 461 -21.53 15.19 9.81
C GLY A 461 -21.43 14.98 8.29
N VAL A 462 -21.02 16.01 7.54
CA VAL A 462 -20.82 15.97 6.08
C VAL A 462 -19.35 15.97 5.70
N GLU A 463 -19.03 15.53 4.50
CA GLU A 463 -17.65 15.49 3.99
C GLU A 463 -16.89 16.82 4.18
N PRO A 464 -15.62 16.80 4.65
CA PRO A 464 -14.82 18.00 4.87
C PRO A 464 -14.59 18.82 3.59
N THR A 465 -14.76 20.14 3.70
CA THR A 465 -14.56 21.07 2.57
C THR A 465 -13.15 21.67 2.58
N ASP A 466 -12.87 22.71 1.78
CA ASP A 466 -11.58 23.42 1.85
C ASP A 466 -11.27 24.00 3.24
N ARG A 467 -12.30 24.22 4.08
CA ARG A 467 -12.19 24.67 5.48
C ARG A 467 -11.92 23.53 6.48
N LYS A 468 -11.60 22.32 6.01
CA LYS A 468 -11.40 21.11 6.82
C LYS A 468 -10.38 21.20 7.96
N LYS A 469 -9.50 22.22 7.93
CA LYS A 469 -8.53 22.54 9.00
C LYS A 469 -9.08 23.48 10.09
N GLU A 470 -10.34 23.88 10.03
CA GLU A 470 -11.02 24.48 11.19
C GLU A 470 -11.27 23.41 12.27
N PRO A 471 -11.32 23.79 13.56
CA PRO A 471 -11.62 22.86 14.64
C PRO A 471 -12.99 22.22 14.44
N VAL A 472 -13.15 20.96 14.89
CA VAL A 472 -14.47 20.39 15.09
C VAL A 472 -15.17 21.14 16.22
N THR A 473 -16.43 21.52 15.99
CA THR A 473 -17.30 22.09 17.03
C THR A 473 -18.57 21.26 17.19
N SER A 474 -19.44 21.67 18.10
CA SER A 474 -20.76 21.06 18.29
C SER A 474 -20.67 19.58 18.67
N VAL A 475 -19.61 19.22 19.40
CA VAL A 475 -19.40 17.90 20.03
C VAL A 475 -19.58 18.02 21.53
N ASN A 476 -20.21 17.01 22.15
CA ASN A 476 -20.32 16.94 23.61
C ASN A 476 -19.18 16.09 24.21
N TRP A 477 -19.04 16.12 25.53
CA TRP A 477 -17.94 15.44 26.21
C TRP A 477 -17.99 13.91 26.03
N TYR A 478 -19.19 13.33 25.95
CA TYR A 478 -19.38 11.88 25.75
C TYR A 478 -18.94 11.43 24.36
N ASP A 479 -19.27 12.21 23.33
CA ASP A 479 -18.85 11.94 21.96
C ASP A 479 -17.32 11.97 21.86
N VAL A 480 -16.69 12.95 22.51
CA VAL A 480 -15.23 13.12 22.49
C VAL A 480 -14.49 11.96 23.17
N ILE A 481 -14.95 11.43 24.31
CA ILE A 481 -14.29 10.28 24.93
C ILE A 481 -14.43 8.99 24.11
N ALA A 482 -15.60 8.78 23.46
CA ALA A 482 -15.81 7.66 22.56
C ALA A 482 -14.92 7.79 21.32
N TRP A 483 -14.79 9.01 20.80
CA TRP A 483 -13.90 9.34 19.69
C TRP A 483 -12.42 9.12 20.01
N CYS A 484 -11.96 9.47 21.22
CA CYS A 484 -10.59 9.19 21.67
C CYS A 484 -10.29 7.68 21.75
N ASN A 485 -11.25 6.87 22.20
CA ASN A 485 -11.14 5.42 22.14
C ASN A 485 -11.08 4.93 20.68
N ALA A 486 -11.94 5.44 19.81
CA ALA A 486 -11.97 5.06 18.39
C ALA A 486 -10.67 5.45 17.65
N LEU A 487 -10.12 6.64 17.92
CA LEU A 487 -8.81 7.06 17.42
C LEU A 487 -7.71 6.08 17.84
N THR A 488 -7.77 5.55 19.06
CA THR A 488 -6.81 4.55 19.54
C THR A 488 -6.93 3.23 18.77
N GLU A 489 -8.16 2.72 18.59
CA GLU A 489 -8.38 1.47 17.86
C GLU A 489 -8.05 1.59 16.36
N TYR A 490 -8.37 2.74 15.73
CA TYR A 490 -8.03 3.00 14.33
C TYR A 490 -6.52 3.20 14.14
N TYR A 491 -5.83 3.86 15.09
CA TYR A 491 -4.37 4.00 15.06
C TYR A 491 -3.68 2.63 15.11
N ASN A 492 -4.14 1.72 15.97
CA ASN A 492 -3.64 0.33 16.02
C ASN A 492 -4.00 -0.49 14.77
N HIS A 493 -5.09 -0.16 14.07
CA HIS A 493 -5.45 -0.85 12.83
C HIS A 493 -4.53 -0.45 11.66
N LEU A 494 -4.08 0.81 11.65
CA LEU A 494 -3.21 1.39 10.61
C LEU A 494 -1.71 1.34 10.91
N SER A 495 -1.31 0.87 12.09
CA SER A 495 0.09 0.83 12.50
C SER A 495 0.37 -0.38 13.38
N SER A 496 1.62 -0.85 13.38
CA SER A 496 2.12 -1.94 14.22
C SER A 496 2.16 -1.62 15.73
N SER A 497 1.29 -0.73 16.21
CA SER A 497 1.17 -0.30 17.60
C SER A 497 0.04 -1.04 18.34
N SER A 498 0.18 -1.15 19.66
CA SER A 498 -0.71 -1.92 20.53
C SER A 498 -1.28 -1.05 21.67
N LEU A 499 -1.68 0.18 21.36
CA LEU A 499 -2.19 1.13 22.35
C LEU A 499 -3.54 0.69 22.93
N GLU A 500 -3.68 0.68 24.25
CA GLU A 500 -4.98 0.39 24.87
C GLU A 500 -5.90 1.62 24.88
N PRO A 501 -7.20 1.48 24.54
CA PRO A 501 -8.19 2.55 24.74
C PRO A 501 -8.31 2.95 26.21
N VAL A 502 -8.44 4.24 26.47
CA VAL A 502 -8.34 4.80 27.83
C VAL A 502 -9.66 4.73 28.59
N TYR A 503 -10.80 4.96 27.93
CA TYR A 503 -12.07 5.18 28.62
C TYR A 503 -12.90 3.91 28.74
N ILE A 504 -13.26 3.57 29.98
CA ILE A 504 -14.01 2.38 30.35
C ILE A 504 -15.21 2.71 31.24
N ASP A 505 -16.20 1.81 31.24
CA ASP A 505 -17.28 1.80 32.24
C ASP A 505 -16.82 1.12 33.55
N GLN A 506 -17.70 1.14 34.55
CA GLN A 506 -17.54 0.46 35.84
C GLN A 506 -17.28 -1.07 35.77
N ASN A 507 -17.50 -1.71 34.62
CA ASN A 507 -17.27 -3.13 34.39
C ASN A 507 -15.98 -3.40 33.57
N ASN A 508 -15.14 -2.36 33.36
CA ASN A 508 -13.97 -2.36 32.48
C ASN A 508 -14.27 -2.53 30.98
N LYS A 509 -15.50 -2.26 30.52
CA LYS A 509 -15.86 -2.29 29.10
C LYS A 509 -15.48 -0.98 28.42
N ILE A 510 -14.81 -1.05 27.27
CA ILE A 510 -14.47 0.12 26.44
C ILE A 510 -15.73 0.91 26.10
N ILE A 511 -15.70 2.23 26.32
CA ILE A 511 -16.77 3.14 25.91
C ILE A 511 -16.76 3.25 24.38
N ARG A 512 -17.70 2.57 23.72
CA ARG A 512 -17.97 2.70 22.27
C ARG A 512 -19.36 3.29 21.97
N ASN A 513 -20.37 2.93 22.76
CA ASN A 513 -21.76 3.37 22.56
C ASN A 513 -22.19 4.32 23.69
N VAL A 514 -22.32 5.61 23.38
CA VAL A 514 -22.68 6.65 24.36
C VAL A 514 -24.14 6.61 24.82
N PHE A 515 -25.02 5.85 24.14
CA PHE A 515 -26.46 5.75 24.48
C PHE A 515 -26.77 4.71 25.57
N GLN A 516 -25.85 3.77 25.84
CA GLN A 516 -26.10 2.59 26.69
C GLN A 516 -25.26 2.55 27.97
N VAL A 517 -24.50 3.61 28.25
CA VAL A 517 -23.60 3.69 29.41
C VAL A 517 -24.33 4.41 30.55
N ASP A 518 -24.12 3.96 31.79
CA ASP A 518 -24.42 4.79 32.95
C ASP A 518 -23.35 5.89 33.05
N LEU A 519 -23.64 7.02 32.40
CA LEU A 519 -22.70 8.10 32.09
C LEU A 519 -22.09 8.81 33.32
N ILE A 520 -22.45 8.38 34.53
CA ILE A 520 -21.95 8.86 35.81
C ILE A 520 -20.65 8.14 36.21
N ASN A 521 -20.43 6.89 35.76
CA ASN A 521 -19.35 6.01 36.25
C ASN A 521 -18.23 5.72 35.22
N ILE A 522 -17.92 6.69 34.36
CA ILE A 522 -16.84 6.59 33.35
C ILE A 522 -15.47 6.82 34.00
N GLN A 523 -14.49 5.97 33.69
CA GLN A 523 -13.16 5.98 34.28
C GLN A 523 -12.04 5.98 33.23
N GLU A 524 -10.86 6.49 33.60
CA GLU A 524 -9.61 6.34 32.86
C GLU A 524 -8.88 5.07 33.32
N LYS A 525 -8.54 4.19 32.38
CA LYS A 525 -7.61 3.08 32.61
C LYS A 525 -6.19 3.66 32.76
N THR A 526 -5.75 3.88 34.00
CA THR A 526 -4.55 4.68 34.34
C THR A 526 -3.21 4.19 33.75
N GLN A 527 -3.14 2.95 33.26
CA GLN A 527 -1.96 2.39 32.57
C GLN A 527 -2.06 2.45 31.04
N ALA A 528 -3.23 2.77 30.49
CA ALA A 528 -3.42 2.87 29.06
C ALA A 528 -2.66 4.09 28.48
N LYS A 529 -2.00 3.85 27.34
CA LYS A 529 -1.23 4.87 26.58
C LYS A 529 -1.96 5.35 25.31
N GLY A 530 -3.22 4.96 25.13
CA GLY A 530 -4.08 5.47 24.06
C GLY A 530 -4.41 6.95 24.18
N PHE A 531 -5.16 7.44 23.19
CA PHE A 531 -5.58 8.83 23.11
C PHE A 531 -6.72 9.12 24.10
N ARG A 532 -6.70 10.33 24.68
CA ARG A 532 -7.63 10.79 25.71
C ARG A 532 -7.74 12.32 25.72
N LEU A 533 -8.74 12.86 26.42
CA LEU A 533 -8.75 14.28 26.78
C LEU A 533 -7.61 14.60 27.77
N PRO A 534 -7.02 15.80 27.71
CA PRO A 534 -6.17 16.29 28.80
C PRO A 534 -6.98 16.45 30.08
N THR A 535 -6.32 16.30 31.22
CA THR A 535 -6.78 16.89 32.48
C THR A 535 -6.61 18.42 32.43
N SER A 536 -7.38 19.16 33.23
CA SER A 536 -7.24 20.61 33.36
C SER A 536 -5.87 21.07 33.89
N ASN A 537 -5.09 20.16 34.49
CA ASN A 537 -3.70 20.42 34.92
C ASN A 537 -2.71 20.21 33.77
N GLU A 538 -2.82 19.11 33.01
CA GLU A 538 -2.02 18.87 31.80
C GLU A 538 -2.23 19.99 30.77
N TRP A 539 -3.48 20.38 30.56
CA TRP A 539 -3.84 21.49 29.69
C TRP A 539 -3.15 22.80 30.10
N GLU A 540 -3.19 23.14 31.39
CA GLU A 540 -2.58 24.40 31.86
C GLU A 540 -1.06 24.35 31.87
N LEU A 541 -0.48 23.21 32.22
CA LEU A 541 0.95 22.97 32.14
C LEU A 541 1.42 23.24 30.70
N ALA A 542 0.79 22.58 29.73
CA ALA A 542 1.08 22.73 28.32
C ALA A 542 0.83 24.17 27.80
N ALA A 543 -0.23 24.83 28.29
CA ALA A 543 -0.55 26.21 27.92
C ALA A 543 0.45 27.24 28.48
N ARG A 544 1.17 26.93 29.57
CA ARG A 544 2.01 27.90 30.29
C ARG A 544 3.51 27.63 30.20
N TYR A 545 3.94 26.39 29.94
CA TYR A 545 5.35 25.98 29.99
C TYR A 545 6.28 26.84 29.12
N GLN A 546 7.43 27.24 29.69
CA GLN A 546 8.48 27.98 28.97
C GLN A 546 9.89 27.34 29.12
N GLY A 547 9.99 26.10 29.62
CA GLY A 547 11.27 25.47 30.01
C GLY A 547 11.62 25.72 31.47
N GLU A 548 12.46 24.86 32.07
CA GLU A 548 13.13 25.09 33.38
C GLU A 548 12.26 25.67 34.52
N ASN A 549 11.03 25.15 34.69
CA ASN A 549 10.03 25.64 35.66
C ASN A 549 9.64 27.13 35.49
N GLN A 550 9.88 27.71 34.32
CA GLN A 550 9.34 29.01 33.90
C GLN A 550 7.94 28.83 33.34
N TRP A 551 7.06 29.77 33.68
CA TRP A 551 5.64 29.73 33.34
C TRP A 551 5.18 31.08 32.81
N THR A 552 4.50 31.05 31.67
CA THR A 552 3.61 32.12 31.23
C THR A 552 2.66 32.44 32.39
N PRO A 553 2.48 33.71 32.78
CA PRO A 553 1.58 34.06 33.88
C PRO A 553 0.15 33.57 33.60
N SER A 554 -0.52 33.09 34.65
CA SER A 554 -1.88 32.52 34.54
C SER A 554 -2.92 33.50 33.98
N THR A 555 -2.64 34.80 34.04
CA THR A 555 -3.49 35.89 33.54
C THR A 555 -3.15 36.35 32.12
N TYR A 556 -2.30 35.61 31.41
CA TYR A 556 -1.92 35.86 30.02
C TYR A 556 -2.57 34.79 29.13
N ALA A 557 -2.80 35.10 27.86
CA ALA A 557 -3.08 34.07 26.86
C ALA A 557 -1.82 33.22 26.60
N SER A 558 -2.00 31.98 26.13
CA SER A 558 -0.88 31.06 25.90
C SER A 558 0.08 31.62 24.85
N GLY A 559 1.38 31.71 25.19
CA GLY A 559 2.39 32.33 24.34
C GLY A 559 2.38 33.87 24.27
N ALA A 560 1.41 34.55 24.88
CA ALA A 560 1.36 36.01 24.86
C ALA A 560 2.50 36.63 25.69
N THR A 561 3.02 37.76 25.22
CA THR A 561 4.10 38.52 25.89
C THR A 561 3.60 39.45 26.98
N ALA A 562 2.28 39.68 27.09
CA ALA A 562 1.64 40.57 28.04
C ALA A 562 0.28 40.05 28.53
N PHE A 563 -0.26 40.73 29.55
CA PHE A 563 -1.55 40.47 30.19
C PHE A 563 -2.70 40.43 29.18
N TYR A 564 -3.75 39.63 29.42
CA TYR A 564 -4.84 39.35 28.46
C TYR A 564 -5.58 40.58 27.88
N ARG A 565 -5.45 41.75 28.50
CA ARG A 565 -6.03 43.03 28.01
C ARG A 565 -5.11 43.79 27.06
N ASP A 566 -3.87 43.35 26.88
CA ASP A 566 -3.01 43.85 25.81
C ASP A 566 -3.47 43.22 24.49
N GLU A 567 -4.16 44.04 23.70
CA GLU A 567 -4.77 43.62 22.45
C GLU A 567 -3.74 43.10 21.45
N ASN A 568 -2.54 43.70 21.40
CA ASN A 568 -1.47 43.31 20.47
C ASN A 568 -0.87 41.96 20.87
N ALA A 569 -0.49 41.79 22.13
CA ALA A 569 0.08 40.54 22.62
C ALA A 569 -0.92 39.38 22.53
N THR A 570 -2.20 39.65 22.84
CA THR A 570 -3.25 38.62 22.83
C THR A 570 -3.68 38.26 21.40
N SER A 571 -3.83 39.23 20.50
CA SER A 571 -4.22 38.97 19.10
C SER A 571 -3.10 38.36 18.24
N ALA A 572 -1.85 38.38 18.71
CA ALA A 572 -0.75 37.65 18.09
C ALA A 572 -0.88 36.12 18.24
N VAL A 573 -1.48 35.65 19.35
CA VAL A 573 -1.56 34.22 19.73
C VAL A 573 -2.97 33.63 19.68
N ALA A 574 -4.02 34.47 19.74
CA ALA A 574 -5.41 34.01 19.88
C ALA A 574 -6.34 34.54 18.80
N TRP A 575 -7.33 33.73 18.42
CA TRP A 575 -8.53 34.18 17.72
C TRP A 575 -9.64 34.50 18.73
N TYR A 576 -9.97 35.77 18.90
CA TYR A 576 -11.03 36.25 19.81
C TYR A 576 -11.64 37.56 19.28
N ASP A 577 -12.84 37.89 19.76
CA ASP A 577 -13.68 39.00 19.28
C ASP A 577 -13.90 38.97 17.75
N THR A 578 -14.03 37.75 17.20
CA THR A 578 -14.36 37.51 15.78
C THR A 578 -15.78 36.96 15.63
N SER A 579 -16.30 36.92 14.39
CA SER A 579 -17.60 36.32 14.08
C SER A 579 -17.57 34.81 13.83
N LYS A 580 -16.38 34.19 13.76
CA LYS A 580 -16.22 32.78 13.37
C LYS A 580 -14.92 32.11 13.85
N THR A 581 -14.92 30.78 13.85
CA THR A 581 -13.71 29.95 13.92
C THR A 581 -12.77 30.21 12.75
N HIS A 582 -11.51 29.83 12.94
CA HIS A 582 -10.44 29.94 11.95
C HIS A 582 -9.72 28.60 11.81
N GLN A 583 -8.95 28.44 10.74
CA GLN A 583 -8.13 27.24 10.59
C GLN A 583 -7.06 27.24 11.68
N VAL A 584 -6.79 26.06 12.23
CA VAL A 584 -5.79 25.90 13.29
C VAL A 584 -4.40 26.34 12.83
N ALA A 585 -3.54 26.71 13.79
CA ALA A 585 -2.17 27.15 13.58
C ALA A 585 -2.00 28.37 12.64
N GLN A 586 -2.96 29.29 12.66
CA GLN A 586 -2.88 30.59 11.96
C GLN A 586 -2.46 31.77 12.86
N LYS A 587 -2.18 31.50 14.15
CA LYS A 587 -1.59 32.43 15.12
C LYS A 587 -0.22 31.95 15.57
N LEU A 588 0.50 32.76 16.35
CA LEU A 588 1.76 32.34 16.96
C LEU A 588 1.51 31.25 18.01
N SER A 589 2.38 30.24 18.04
CA SER A 589 2.37 29.20 19.07
C SER A 589 2.95 29.71 20.40
N ASN A 590 2.71 28.95 21.47
CA ASN A 590 3.47 29.09 22.70
C ASN A 590 4.88 28.45 22.60
N THR A 591 5.65 28.45 23.69
CA THR A 591 7.03 27.95 23.74
C THR A 591 7.18 26.44 23.48
N LEU A 592 6.14 25.64 23.71
CA LEU A 592 6.11 24.22 23.32
C LEU A 592 5.78 24.03 21.83
N GLY A 593 5.42 25.08 21.09
CA GLY A 593 4.93 24.93 19.72
C GLY A 593 3.45 24.53 19.61
N LEU A 594 2.67 24.76 20.68
CA LEU A 594 1.22 24.56 20.68
C LEU A 594 0.49 25.82 20.20
N TYR A 595 -0.49 25.62 19.34
CA TYR A 595 -1.33 26.65 18.74
C TYR A 595 -2.73 26.63 19.34
N ASP A 596 -3.40 27.79 19.28
CA ASP A 596 -4.82 27.95 19.60
C ASP A 596 -5.22 27.51 21.03
N MET A 597 -4.25 27.34 21.94
CA MET A 597 -4.46 27.13 23.39
C MET A 597 -5.20 28.31 24.07
N SER A 598 -5.42 29.41 23.36
CA SER A 598 -6.23 30.54 23.77
C SER A 598 -7.05 31.04 22.58
N GLY A 599 -8.38 31.09 22.72
CA GLY A 599 -9.29 31.52 21.66
C GLY A 599 -9.66 30.37 20.71
N ASN A 600 -10.11 30.73 19.50
CA ASN A 600 -10.68 29.82 18.50
C ASN A 600 -11.87 28.99 19.05
N VAL A 601 -11.71 27.83 19.69
CA VAL A 601 -12.78 27.16 20.44
C VAL A 601 -12.44 26.84 21.90
N TRP A 602 -13.47 26.81 22.75
CA TRP A 602 -13.35 26.23 24.08
C TRP A 602 -12.98 24.77 23.96
N GLU A 603 -12.11 24.27 24.83
CA GLU A 603 -11.65 22.89 24.78
C GLU A 603 -12.16 22.09 25.98
N TRP A 604 -12.79 20.94 25.71
CA TRP A 604 -13.10 19.95 26.74
C TRP A 604 -11.85 19.41 27.44
N THR A 605 -11.98 19.10 28.72
CA THR A 605 -10.98 18.35 29.50
C THR A 605 -11.65 17.17 30.21
N PHE A 606 -10.88 16.17 30.63
CA PHE A 606 -11.42 15.03 31.39
C PHE A 606 -11.88 15.44 32.81
N THR A 607 -11.27 16.48 33.38
CA THR A 607 -11.43 16.92 34.77
C THR A 607 -12.88 17.31 35.09
N THR A 608 -13.45 16.66 36.11
CA THR A 608 -14.76 17.00 36.65
C THR A 608 -14.65 18.21 37.59
N PHE A 609 -15.65 19.09 37.56
CA PHE A 609 -15.76 20.23 38.46
C PHE A 609 -16.17 19.80 39.88
N SER A 610 -16.09 20.70 40.86
CA SER A 610 -16.22 20.37 42.30
C SER A 610 -17.56 19.79 42.72
N ASP A 611 -18.64 20.02 41.95
CA ASP A 611 -19.97 19.46 42.18
C ASP A 611 -20.19 18.06 41.56
N GLN A 612 -19.16 17.51 40.90
CA GLN A 612 -19.15 16.27 40.13
C GLN A 612 -20.13 16.20 38.93
N SER A 613 -20.93 17.23 38.68
CA SER A 613 -21.98 17.26 37.65
C SER A 613 -21.53 17.87 36.31
N LYS A 614 -20.43 18.62 36.32
CA LYS A 614 -19.88 19.34 35.16
C LYS A 614 -18.46 18.93 34.84
N LYS A 615 -18.05 19.14 33.59
CA LYS A 615 -16.68 18.98 33.10
C LYS A 615 -16.04 20.34 32.87
N VAL A 616 -14.74 20.44 33.14
CA VAL A 616 -13.96 21.67 32.96
C VAL A 616 -13.68 21.89 31.48
N ILE A 617 -13.86 23.13 31.04
CA ILE A 617 -13.44 23.63 29.71
C ILE A 617 -12.39 24.74 29.84
N ARG A 618 -11.53 24.88 28.83
CA ARG A 618 -10.36 25.76 28.82
C ARG A 618 -10.21 26.56 27.52
N GLY A 619 -9.28 27.52 27.50
CA GLY A 619 -8.86 28.27 26.31
C GLY A 619 -9.69 29.51 25.94
N GLY A 620 -11.00 29.51 26.22
CA GLY A 620 -11.89 30.51 25.65
C GLY A 620 -12.20 30.22 24.18
N ALA A 621 -12.94 31.10 23.49
CA ALA A 621 -13.30 30.90 22.09
C ALA A 621 -13.34 32.22 21.30
N TYR A 622 -13.50 32.08 19.98
CA TYR A 622 -13.54 33.16 19.00
C TYR A 622 -14.57 34.27 19.34
N ASN A 623 -15.72 33.90 19.91
CA ASN A 623 -16.83 34.79 20.23
C ASN A 623 -16.82 35.31 21.68
N ASN A 624 -15.66 35.42 22.33
CA ASN A 624 -15.51 35.99 23.67
C ASN A 624 -15.77 37.52 23.68
N THR A 625 -17.03 37.91 23.50
CA THR A 625 -17.48 39.30 23.32
C THR A 625 -18.00 39.91 24.63
N ASN A 626 -17.13 40.52 25.42
CA ASN A 626 -17.56 41.42 26.48
C ASN A 626 -16.71 42.69 26.44
N LYS A 627 -17.31 43.83 26.06
CA LYS A 627 -16.59 45.08 25.74
C LYS A 627 -15.82 45.71 26.92
N ASN A 628 -16.04 45.21 28.13
CA ASN A 628 -15.35 45.63 29.35
C ASN A 628 -14.30 44.61 29.86
N SER A 629 -14.20 43.44 29.22
CA SER A 629 -13.26 42.37 29.60
C SER A 629 -12.83 41.50 28.40
N SER A 630 -12.54 42.14 27.26
CA SER A 630 -11.98 41.49 26.07
C SER A 630 -10.78 40.63 26.46
N GLY A 631 -10.88 39.33 26.15
CA GLY A 631 -9.84 38.34 26.44
C GLY A 631 -9.84 37.70 27.83
N GLU A 632 -10.76 38.02 28.75
CA GLU A 632 -10.75 37.47 30.13
C GLU A 632 -10.82 35.93 30.18
N ASN A 633 -11.57 35.32 29.26
CA ASN A 633 -11.68 33.87 29.13
C ASN A 633 -10.48 33.20 28.42
N LEU A 634 -9.53 33.98 27.87
CA LEU A 634 -8.35 33.48 27.17
C LEU A 634 -7.18 33.19 28.11
N GLN A 635 -7.26 33.67 29.36
CA GLN A 635 -6.25 33.50 30.39
C GLN A 635 -5.95 32.01 30.62
N THR A 636 -4.69 31.61 30.56
CA THR A 636 -4.25 30.21 30.74
C THR A 636 -4.64 29.61 32.10
N GLY A 637 -4.84 30.44 33.13
CA GLY A 637 -5.34 30.03 34.44
C GLY A 637 -6.85 30.02 34.62
N GLN A 638 -7.61 30.54 33.64
CA GLN A 638 -9.06 30.59 33.71
C GLN A 638 -9.66 29.24 33.33
N ILE A 639 -10.68 28.84 34.08
CA ILE A 639 -11.45 27.62 33.83
C ILE A 639 -12.93 27.97 33.81
N SER A 640 -13.67 27.34 32.91
CA SER A 640 -15.13 27.34 32.92
C SER A 640 -15.63 25.90 32.98
N GLU A 641 -16.96 25.73 33.03
CA GLU A 641 -17.61 24.47 33.37
C GLU A 641 -18.91 24.31 32.57
N LEU A 642 -19.13 23.12 32.02
CA LEU A 642 -20.37 22.78 31.32
C LEU A 642 -20.84 21.37 31.69
N ALA A 643 -22.15 21.14 31.64
CA ALA A 643 -22.67 19.79 31.74
C ALA A 643 -22.17 18.94 30.54
N PRO A 644 -21.71 17.70 30.74
CA PRO A 644 -21.01 16.92 29.71
C PRO A 644 -21.83 16.63 28.45
N GLY A 645 -23.16 16.67 28.51
CA GLY A 645 -24.04 16.49 27.35
C GLY A 645 -24.23 17.73 26.47
N ILE A 646 -23.72 18.89 26.86
CA ILE A 646 -23.82 20.14 26.07
C ILE A 646 -22.89 20.05 24.85
N SER A 647 -23.38 20.49 23.69
CA SER A 647 -22.57 20.80 22.51
C SER A 647 -22.78 22.27 22.11
N SER A 648 -21.78 22.90 21.48
CA SER A 648 -21.87 24.30 21.04
C SER A 648 -20.95 24.58 19.85
N HIS A 649 -21.33 25.55 19.01
CA HIS A 649 -20.60 26.00 17.83
C HIS A 649 -19.25 26.69 18.14
N ASN A 650 -18.91 26.86 19.42
CA ASN A 650 -17.67 27.46 19.91
C ASN A 650 -16.93 26.56 20.91
N LEU A 651 -17.23 25.26 20.89
CA LEU A 651 -16.74 24.24 21.81
C LEU A 651 -16.29 23.01 21.02
N GLY A 652 -15.02 22.68 21.16
CA GLY A 652 -14.36 21.50 20.62
C GLY A 652 -13.43 20.89 21.67
N PHE A 653 -12.26 20.40 21.25
CA PHE A 653 -11.26 19.79 22.13
C PHE A 653 -9.91 19.65 21.44
N ARG A 654 -8.88 19.35 22.25
CA ARG A 654 -7.66 18.67 21.81
C ARG A 654 -7.47 17.40 22.62
N PHE A 655 -6.71 16.45 22.10
CA PHE A 655 -6.36 15.21 22.81
C PHE A 655 -4.92 15.22 23.30
N VAL A 656 -4.64 14.29 24.21
CA VAL A 656 -3.31 13.89 24.64
C VAL A 656 -3.20 12.36 24.57
N ARG A 657 -1.97 11.85 24.64
CA ARG A 657 -1.69 10.46 25.03
C ARG A 657 -0.53 10.44 26.01
N THR A 658 -0.55 9.49 26.94
CA THR A 658 0.52 9.34 27.93
C THR A 658 1.82 8.94 27.21
N ALA A 659 2.96 9.55 27.57
CA ALA A 659 4.25 9.15 27.02
C ALA A 659 4.72 7.80 27.59
N GLU A 660 5.70 7.20 26.92
CA GLU A 660 6.16 5.84 27.17
C GLU A 660 6.76 5.64 28.57
#